data_AF-A0A517YNV1-F1
#
_entry.id   AF-A0A517YNV1-F1
#
_cell.length_a   1.000
_cell.length_b   1.000
_cell.length_c   1.000
_cell.angle_alpha   90.00
_cell.angle_beta   90.00
_cell.angle_gamma   90.00
#
_symmetry.space_group_name_H-M   'P 1'
#
loop_
_entity.id
_entity.type
_entity.pdbx_description
1 polymer ?
#
loop_
_entity_poly.entity_id
_entity_poly.type
_entity_poly.pdbx_seq_one_letter_code
_entity_poly.pdbx_strand_id
1 'polypeptide(L)'
;MLMPAPLRRSWSVQQTPLVIACLLLGTFALGEDKGNNKKTVEEIAKSARQSIVVVSISGRDGGQQGLGTGFVVDAGGLIATNLHVIGEARPISVQTADGKNLRVTAIHATDRNRDLAILRVAEKDLPALPLGDADKLAQGEAIVVLGNPHGLKHSVVAGVVSGTRDVEDRKLIQLAVPVEPGNSGGPVLDMLGRVQGVMTMKSAVTDNLGFAVSVNDLRPLLEKPNPVPIERWLTIGTLDAKEWTTLFGSTWQQRGGRLLVSGLGQGFGGRSLCLSNAAVPELPYELAVSVLMEDEAGAAGLVFQADGGDKHYGFYPSNGKLRLSRFEGSDVFSWRVLLEKPVAAYRAGEWNRLKVRIEKDKFLCYVNDELVVESTDSAFTKGQVGLAKFRQTVAQFRRFEVGKEVSAAKTDNNLVDSLTTTIESLPDLKDIRPEQLAKLETEATLSSELLRQRARELDERATELRRLAGDVRAASVCQRLAKIAAPEVKQVDLLRAALLIATLDEEDIEVEAYVRQLDRLASEVKSSLAKEHKDKPISDAAKLAAMNKLLFDELGFHGSRSDYYNAANSYLNRVLDDREGLPITLSLVYLELARRLDVNVVGVGLPGHFVVRHEPAKGDAQLIDVFDGGKALSQEEAGQLVQDNTGEPIQPEHLRTVSERQILLRMLQNLLSVAQQKKDREAMLRYLQAIITLDPVSARERGLRAMLRFESGRKQGAIADLDWFFEHKPEGIDLEQIEKMQQFFRENKPERIVP
;
A
#
# COMPACT_ATOMS: atom_id res chain seq x y z
N MET A 1 82.02 -1.55 -60.27
CA MET A 1 83.49 -1.69 -60.31
C MET A 1 83.89 -2.48 -59.07
N LEU A 2 84.75 -3.48 -59.25
CA LEU A 2 85.06 -4.59 -58.33
C LEU A 2 85.69 -4.15 -56.98
N MET A 3 85.42 -4.98 -55.95
CA MET A 3 86.29 -5.55 -54.88
C MET A 3 87.78 -5.09 -54.78
N PRO A 4 88.55 -5.36 -53.68
CA PRO A 4 88.33 -6.29 -52.54
C PRO A 4 88.84 -5.82 -51.13
N ALA A 5 88.55 -6.67 -50.12
CA ALA A 5 89.32 -7.16 -48.93
C ALA A 5 90.79 -6.68 -48.63
N PRO A 6 91.45 -7.05 -47.49
CA PRO A 6 91.02 -7.33 -46.09
C PRO A 6 92.04 -6.86 -44.97
N LEU A 7 91.79 -7.30 -43.72
CA LEU A 7 92.71 -7.69 -42.61
C LEU A 7 92.97 -6.78 -41.38
N ARG A 8 92.51 -7.30 -40.21
CA ARG A 8 93.15 -7.49 -38.85
C ARG A 8 93.89 -6.29 -38.21
N ARG A 9 93.77 -5.95 -36.90
CA ARG A 9 93.78 -6.78 -35.67
C ARG A 9 93.43 -5.92 -34.42
N SER A 10 92.63 -6.49 -33.50
CA SER A 10 92.59 -6.41 -32.01
C SER A 10 92.89 -5.11 -31.24
N TRP A 11 92.01 -4.73 -30.29
CA TRP A 11 92.26 -4.50 -28.83
C TRP A 11 90.91 -4.65 -28.06
N SER A 12 90.97 -4.87 -26.74
CA SER A 12 89.96 -5.54 -25.89
C SER A 12 89.12 -4.63 -24.95
N VAL A 13 87.89 -5.10 -24.64
CA VAL A 13 87.07 -4.96 -23.39
C VAL A 13 86.42 -3.60 -23.05
N GLN A 14 85.07 -3.50 -23.02
CA GLN A 14 84.17 -3.61 -21.82
C GLN A 14 82.66 -3.35 -22.15
N GLN A 15 81.78 -4.24 -21.62
CA GLN A 15 80.35 -4.12 -21.18
C GLN A 15 79.17 -3.55 -22.04
N THR A 16 78.33 -4.48 -22.56
CA THR A 16 76.82 -4.68 -22.50
C THR A 16 75.78 -3.54 -22.67
N PRO A 17 74.49 -3.83 -23.02
CA PRO A 17 73.90 -4.81 -24.00
C PRO A 17 72.65 -4.28 -24.78
N LEU A 18 72.13 -5.01 -25.81
CA LEU A 18 70.75 -4.85 -26.32
C LEU A 18 70.19 -6.09 -27.08
N VAL A 19 68.94 -6.46 -26.73
CA VAL A 19 67.78 -6.95 -27.54
C VAL A 19 67.90 -8.15 -28.51
N ILE A 20 66.92 -9.07 -28.43
CA ILE A 20 66.47 -9.92 -29.56
C ILE A 20 64.93 -10.02 -29.58
N ALA A 21 64.37 -9.91 -30.79
CA ALA A 21 62.99 -10.21 -31.18
C ALA A 21 62.95 -11.45 -32.08
N CYS A 22 61.82 -12.18 -32.15
CA CYS A 22 61.54 -13.13 -33.23
C CYS A 22 60.02 -13.37 -33.42
N LEU A 23 59.63 -13.46 -34.70
CA LEU A 23 58.30 -13.74 -35.28
C LEU A 23 58.17 -15.23 -35.63
N LEU A 24 56.96 -15.80 -35.54
CA LEU A 24 56.58 -17.10 -36.13
C LEU A 24 55.09 -17.12 -36.58
N LEU A 25 54.87 -17.68 -37.78
CA LEU A 25 53.63 -18.21 -38.37
C LEU A 25 54.05 -19.57 -38.99
N GLY A 26 53.34 -20.69 -38.99
CA GLY A 26 52.05 -21.13 -38.47
C GLY A 26 51.82 -22.58 -38.96
N THR A 27 50.96 -23.37 -38.32
CA THR A 27 50.32 -24.56 -38.90
C THR A 27 48.92 -24.74 -38.31
N PHE A 28 47.97 -25.06 -39.19
CA PHE A 28 46.54 -25.26 -38.91
C PHE A 28 46.31 -26.46 -38.00
N ALA A 29 45.66 -26.22 -36.86
CA ALA A 29 44.87 -27.20 -36.13
C ALA A 29 43.40 -26.82 -36.32
N LEU A 30 42.56 -27.83 -36.56
CA LEU A 30 41.11 -27.74 -36.65
C LEU A 30 40.57 -26.92 -35.47
N GLY A 31 40.06 -25.72 -35.76
CA GLY A 31 39.52 -24.82 -34.74
C GLY A 31 38.16 -25.33 -34.30
N GLU A 32 38.12 -26.01 -33.15
CA GLU A 32 36.93 -26.03 -32.32
C GLU A 32 36.61 -24.61 -31.85
N ASP A 33 35.32 -24.31 -31.84
CA ASP A 33 34.71 -23.02 -31.57
C ASP A 33 35.21 -22.39 -30.25
N LYS A 34 35.91 -21.26 -30.35
CA LYS A 34 36.24 -20.41 -29.20
C LYS A 34 34.98 -19.69 -28.74
N GLY A 35 34.37 -20.11 -27.63
CA GLY A 35 33.26 -19.33 -27.09
C GLY A 35 32.60 -19.84 -25.82
N ASN A 36 33.33 -19.98 -24.70
CA ASN A 36 32.66 -20.03 -23.39
C ASN A 36 33.59 -19.76 -22.20
N ASN A 37 34.25 -18.59 -22.13
CA ASN A 37 34.90 -18.22 -20.88
C ASN A 37 33.88 -17.48 -19.99
N LYS A 38 33.05 -18.26 -19.28
CA LYS A 38 32.13 -17.74 -18.25
C LYS A 38 32.95 -16.97 -17.21
N LYS A 39 32.56 -15.74 -16.93
CA LYS A 39 33.19 -14.88 -15.93
C LYS A 39 32.81 -15.33 -14.52
N THR A 40 33.66 -15.07 -13.55
CA THR A 40 33.30 -15.21 -12.14
C THR A 40 32.31 -14.12 -11.70
N VAL A 41 31.61 -14.32 -10.57
CA VAL A 41 30.72 -13.30 -9.99
C VAL A 41 31.48 -12.00 -9.71
N GLU A 42 32.73 -12.09 -9.25
CA GLU A 42 33.59 -10.94 -9.00
C GLU A 42 33.88 -10.15 -10.29
N GLU A 43 34.21 -10.85 -11.38
CA GLU A 43 34.48 -10.23 -12.68
C GLU A 43 33.24 -9.57 -13.28
N ILE A 44 32.06 -10.18 -13.12
CA ILE A 44 30.77 -9.62 -13.55
C ILE A 44 30.45 -8.38 -12.73
N ALA A 45 30.51 -8.47 -11.39
CA ALA A 45 30.29 -7.33 -10.52
C ALA A 45 31.24 -6.18 -10.84
N LYS A 46 32.54 -6.47 -11.01
CA LYS A 46 33.56 -5.47 -11.34
C LYS A 46 33.30 -4.78 -12.68
N SER A 47 32.94 -5.53 -13.71
CA SER A 47 32.71 -4.99 -15.05
C SER A 47 31.36 -4.27 -15.20
N ALA A 48 30.31 -4.77 -14.55
CA ALA A 48 28.97 -4.19 -14.65
C ALA A 48 28.74 -3.01 -13.70
N ARG A 49 29.50 -2.90 -12.59
CA ARG A 49 29.30 -1.88 -11.55
C ARG A 49 29.22 -0.44 -12.08
N GLN A 50 30.03 -0.08 -13.07
CA GLN A 50 30.03 1.29 -13.63
C GLN A 50 28.75 1.60 -14.42
N SER A 51 28.00 0.57 -14.81
CA SER A 51 26.77 0.67 -15.59
C SER A 51 25.51 0.68 -14.70
N ILE A 52 25.66 0.48 -13.39
CA ILE A 52 24.57 0.49 -12.42
C ILE A 52 24.38 1.89 -11.85
N VAL A 53 23.12 2.29 -11.75
CA VAL A 53 22.72 3.56 -11.15
C VAL A 53 21.69 3.35 -10.05
N VAL A 54 21.71 4.25 -9.08
CA VAL A 54 20.67 4.39 -8.08
C VAL A 54 19.63 5.34 -8.61
N VAL A 55 18.38 4.90 -8.63
CA VAL A 55 17.24 5.74 -9.02
C VAL A 55 16.47 6.06 -7.75
N SER A 56 16.30 7.34 -7.47
CA SER A 56 15.55 7.79 -6.31
C SER A 56 14.52 8.84 -6.72
N ILE A 57 13.33 8.73 -6.15
CA ILE A 57 12.31 9.75 -6.24
C ILE A 57 12.25 10.53 -4.95
N SER A 58 12.27 11.85 -5.09
CA SER A 58 11.99 12.73 -3.98
C SER A 58 10.48 12.77 -3.77
N GLY A 59 10.05 12.40 -2.57
CA GLY A 59 8.76 12.73 -2.01
C GLY A 59 8.54 14.24 -2.10
N ARG A 60 7.27 14.63 -1.98
CA ARG A 60 6.82 16.02 -2.15
C ARG A 60 7.47 16.90 -1.04
N ASP A 61 7.97 16.29 0.03
CA ASP A 61 8.64 16.82 1.21
C ASP A 61 10.18 16.70 1.18
N GLY A 62 10.77 16.26 0.06
CA GLY A 62 12.22 16.12 -0.10
C GLY A 62 12.81 14.84 0.52
N GLY A 63 12.02 14.01 1.20
CA GLY A 63 12.44 12.67 1.64
C GLY A 63 12.47 11.68 0.47
N GLN A 64 13.37 10.68 0.48
CA GLN A 64 13.34 9.60 -0.51
C GLN A 64 12.11 8.71 -0.26
N GLN A 65 11.14 8.71 -1.19
CA GLN A 65 9.92 7.88 -1.09
C GLN A 65 9.99 6.60 -1.93
N GLY A 66 10.79 6.60 -2.98
CA GLY A 66 11.08 5.42 -3.79
C GLY A 66 12.58 5.34 -4.02
N LEU A 67 13.13 4.17 -3.71
CA LEU A 67 14.53 3.83 -3.90
C LEU A 67 14.57 2.55 -4.72
N GLY A 68 15.24 2.61 -5.86
CA GLY A 68 15.45 1.45 -6.71
C GLY A 68 16.78 1.54 -7.43
N THR A 69 16.98 0.55 -8.28
CA THR A 69 18.15 0.43 -9.14
C THR A 69 17.74 0.72 -10.59
N GLY A 70 18.68 1.20 -11.38
CA GLY A 70 18.58 1.20 -12.83
C GLY A 70 19.92 0.80 -13.43
N PHE A 71 19.96 0.59 -14.74
CA PHE A 71 21.19 0.27 -15.44
C PHE A 71 21.21 0.91 -16.83
N VAL A 72 22.42 1.26 -17.28
CA VAL A 72 22.66 1.88 -18.58
C VAL A 72 22.45 0.84 -19.68
N VAL A 73 21.56 1.14 -20.63
CA VAL A 73 21.24 0.28 -21.79
C VAL A 73 21.76 0.84 -23.11
N ASP A 74 22.12 2.12 -23.16
CA ASP A 74 22.72 2.77 -24.32
C ASP A 74 23.74 3.83 -23.88
N ALA A 75 24.89 3.87 -24.55
CA ALA A 75 25.97 4.79 -24.24
C ALA A 75 25.59 6.27 -24.49
N GLY A 76 24.56 6.51 -25.31
CA GLY A 76 23.94 7.81 -25.51
C GLY A 76 23.06 8.29 -24.35
N GLY A 77 23.11 7.63 -23.19
CA GLY A 77 22.47 8.10 -21.97
C GLY A 77 21.07 7.56 -21.74
N LEU A 78 20.81 6.30 -22.10
CA LEU A 78 19.56 5.61 -21.74
C LEU A 78 19.76 4.67 -20.58
N ILE A 79 18.82 4.72 -19.63
CA ILE A 79 18.84 3.94 -18.40
C ILE A 79 17.50 3.23 -18.26
N ALA A 80 17.52 1.91 -18.13
CA ALA A 80 16.33 1.11 -17.84
C ALA A 80 16.12 0.96 -16.32
N THR A 81 14.86 0.94 -15.91
CA THR A 81 14.39 0.68 -14.54
C THR A 81 12.91 0.30 -14.57
N ASN A 82 12.26 0.14 -13.41
CA ASN A 82 10.82 -0.07 -13.34
C ASN A 82 10.03 1.25 -13.30
N LEU A 83 8.79 1.22 -13.76
CA LEU A 83 7.92 2.40 -13.74
C LEU A 83 7.55 2.80 -12.30
N HIS A 84 7.27 1.83 -11.43
CA HIS A 84 6.94 2.12 -10.03
C HIS A 84 8.11 2.76 -9.26
N VAL A 85 9.37 2.53 -9.68
CA VAL A 85 10.57 3.11 -9.06
C VAL A 85 10.65 4.63 -9.31
N ILE A 86 10.25 5.09 -10.50
CA ILE A 86 10.31 6.50 -10.88
C ILE A 86 9.05 7.30 -10.53
N GLY A 87 8.01 6.63 -10.01
CA GLY A 87 6.74 7.23 -9.60
C GLY A 87 6.03 8.00 -10.72
N GLU A 88 5.01 8.79 -10.35
CA GLU A 88 4.30 9.68 -11.29
C GLU A 88 4.52 11.16 -10.91
N ALA A 89 5.04 11.95 -11.85
CA ALA A 89 5.23 13.40 -11.72
C ALA A 89 6.10 13.86 -10.52
N ARG A 90 7.19 13.14 -10.24
CA ARG A 90 8.14 13.45 -9.16
C ARG A 90 9.53 13.80 -9.69
N PRO A 91 10.32 14.60 -8.95
CA PRO A 91 11.75 14.73 -9.22
C PRO A 91 12.45 13.38 -9.13
N ILE A 92 13.15 13.03 -10.20
CA ILE A 92 13.94 11.81 -10.31
C ILE A 92 15.40 12.21 -10.21
N SER A 93 16.12 11.58 -9.29
CA SER A 93 17.57 11.67 -9.19
C SER A 93 18.18 10.33 -9.59
N VAL A 94 19.20 10.40 -10.44
CA VAL A 94 19.96 9.25 -10.92
C VAL A 94 21.42 9.44 -10.51
N GLN A 95 21.99 8.47 -9.81
CA GLN A 95 23.37 8.52 -9.33
C GLN A 95 24.14 7.26 -9.76
N THR A 96 25.32 7.42 -10.35
CA THR A 96 26.20 6.30 -10.71
C THR A 96 26.89 5.71 -9.48
N ALA A 97 27.51 4.54 -9.66
CA ALA A 97 28.14 3.79 -8.59
C ALA A 97 29.31 4.51 -7.87
N ASP A 98 30.00 5.41 -8.56
CA ASP A 98 31.05 6.29 -8.04
C ASP A 98 30.50 7.58 -7.38
N GLY A 99 29.18 7.75 -7.36
CA GLY A 99 28.50 8.86 -6.71
C GLY A 99 28.22 10.07 -7.60
N LYS A 100 28.55 10.01 -8.90
CA LYS A 100 28.24 11.08 -9.85
C LYS A 100 26.73 11.13 -10.14
N ASN A 101 26.14 12.30 -10.01
CA ASN A 101 24.73 12.52 -10.38
C ASN A 101 24.62 12.73 -11.88
N LEU A 102 23.66 12.06 -12.50
CA LEU A 102 23.32 12.19 -13.92
C LEU A 102 22.08 13.06 -14.05
N ARG A 103 22.13 14.06 -14.94
CA ARG A 103 20.98 14.95 -15.15
C ARG A 103 19.95 14.25 -16.02
N VAL A 104 18.81 13.88 -15.43
CA VAL A 104 17.65 13.39 -16.18
C VAL A 104 17.08 14.53 -17.03
N THR A 105 16.85 14.28 -18.31
CA THR A 105 16.33 15.25 -19.30
C THR A 105 14.94 14.87 -19.80
N ALA A 106 14.60 13.59 -19.79
CA ALA A 106 13.28 13.10 -20.16
C ALA A 106 13.01 11.71 -19.57
N ILE A 107 11.74 11.38 -19.44
CA ILE A 107 11.30 9.99 -19.46
C ILE A 107 11.30 9.59 -20.93
N HIS A 108 12.20 8.70 -21.34
CA HIS A 108 12.37 8.35 -22.75
C HIS A 108 11.23 7.47 -23.26
N ALA A 109 10.86 6.46 -22.47
CA ALA A 109 9.74 5.60 -22.75
C ALA A 109 9.19 4.96 -21.47
N THR A 110 7.90 4.60 -21.47
CA THR A 110 7.27 3.80 -20.40
C THR A 110 6.30 2.79 -20.97
N ASP A 111 6.24 1.63 -20.33
CA ASP A 111 5.18 0.64 -20.51
C ASP A 111 4.56 0.34 -19.15
N ARG A 112 3.34 0.82 -18.94
CA ARG A 112 2.62 0.62 -17.68
C ARG A 112 2.21 -0.84 -17.47
N ASN A 113 1.87 -1.55 -18.54
CA ASN A 113 1.43 -2.95 -18.45
C ASN A 113 2.60 -3.85 -18.05
N ARG A 114 3.82 -3.51 -18.48
CA ARG A 114 5.04 -4.27 -18.17
C ARG A 114 5.87 -3.67 -17.03
N ASP A 115 5.41 -2.60 -16.38
CA ASP A 115 6.13 -1.89 -15.32
C ASP A 115 7.59 -1.54 -15.72
N LEU A 116 7.79 -1.10 -16.96
CA LEU A 116 9.11 -0.73 -17.48
C LEU A 116 9.18 0.78 -17.74
N ALA A 117 10.32 1.36 -17.43
CA ALA A 117 10.65 2.74 -17.77
C ALA A 117 12.08 2.85 -18.31
N ILE A 118 12.25 3.72 -19.30
CA ILE A 118 13.54 4.11 -19.83
C ILE A 118 13.70 5.61 -19.57
N LEU A 119 14.71 5.98 -18.80
CA LEU A 119 15.09 7.37 -18.55
C LEU A 119 16.12 7.83 -19.58
N ARG A 120 16.10 9.12 -19.91
CA ARG A 120 17.15 9.79 -20.70
C ARG A 120 17.91 10.76 -19.82
N VAL A 121 19.22 10.63 -19.80
CA VAL A 121 20.13 11.57 -19.13
C VAL A 121 20.92 12.41 -20.13
N ALA A 122 21.48 13.54 -19.67
CA ALA A 122 22.25 14.45 -20.51
C ALA A 122 23.63 13.88 -20.86
N GLU A 123 24.21 13.13 -19.93
CA GLU A 123 25.54 12.53 -20.04
C GLU A 123 25.60 11.47 -21.15
N LYS A 124 26.74 11.44 -21.85
CA LYS A 124 27.07 10.51 -22.92
C LYS A 124 28.28 9.67 -22.53
N ASP A 125 28.61 8.68 -23.36
CA ASP A 125 29.71 7.74 -23.17
C ASP A 125 29.59 6.95 -21.86
N LEU A 126 28.35 6.67 -21.45
CA LEU A 126 28.08 5.82 -20.29
C LEU A 126 28.36 4.35 -20.65
N PRO A 127 28.98 3.57 -19.76
CA PRO A 127 29.19 2.15 -20.00
C PRO A 127 27.84 1.44 -20.01
N ALA A 128 27.42 0.97 -21.18
CA ALA A 128 26.16 0.27 -21.36
C ALA A 128 26.34 -1.24 -21.15
N LEU A 129 25.38 -1.87 -20.48
CA LEU A 129 25.35 -3.33 -20.38
C LEU A 129 24.81 -3.93 -21.67
N PRO A 130 25.46 -4.97 -22.22
CA PRO A 130 24.93 -5.65 -23.38
C PRO A 130 23.62 -6.34 -23.01
N LEU A 131 22.57 -6.09 -23.79
CA LEU A 131 21.31 -6.79 -23.63
C LEU A 131 21.42 -8.21 -24.20
N GLY A 132 20.98 -9.18 -23.43
CA GLY A 132 20.93 -10.58 -23.80
C GLY A 132 19.66 -10.92 -24.59
N ASP A 133 19.30 -12.19 -24.51
CA ASP A 133 18.13 -12.76 -25.13
C ASP A 133 17.52 -13.73 -24.13
N ALA A 134 16.54 -13.25 -23.37
CA ALA A 134 15.97 -13.97 -22.23
C ALA A 134 15.34 -15.30 -22.64
N ASP A 135 14.88 -15.43 -23.90
CA ASP A 135 14.29 -16.66 -24.42
C ASP A 135 15.33 -17.81 -24.57
N LYS A 136 16.63 -17.50 -24.50
CA LYS A 136 17.72 -18.48 -24.51
C LYS A 136 18.23 -18.85 -23.12
N LEU A 137 17.69 -18.23 -22.09
CA LEU A 137 18.12 -18.44 -20.71
C LEU A 137 17.62 -19.79 -20.21
N ALA A 138 18.55 -20.67 -19.81
CA ALA A 138 18.18 -22.00 -19.34
C ALA A 138 17.88 -22.00 -17.84
N GLN A 139 16.95 -22.87 -17.42
CA GLN A 139 16.75 -23.13 -16.00
C GLN A 139 18.03 -23.71 -15.37
N GLY A 140 18.34 -23.28 -14.14
CA GLY A 140 19.57 -23.63 -13.43
C GLY A 140 20.80 -22.84 -13.88
N GLU A 141 20.68 -21.98 -14.90
CA GLU A 141 21.78 -21.12 -15.31
C GLU A 141 22.12 -20.11 -14.21
N ALA A 142 23.41 -19.99 -13.90
CA ALA A 142 23.90 -19.06 -12.90
C ALA A 142 23.70 -17.62 -13.36
N ILE A 143 23.23 -16.78 -12.44
CA ILE A 143 22.96 -15.36 -12.67
C ILE A 143 23.51 -14.51 -11.53
N VAL A 144 23.73 -13.25 -11.84
CA VAL A 144 24.14 -12.22 -10.90
C VAL A 144 23.16 -11.06 -10.98
N VAL A 145 22.56 -10.70 -9.86
CA VAL A 145 21.72 -9.52 -9.72
C VAL A 145 22.54 -8.44 -9.04
N LEU A 146 22.52 -7.25 -9.63
CA LEU A 146 23.14 -6.07 -9.07
C LEU A 146 22.07 -5.07 -8.65
N GLY A 147 22.20 -4.56 -7.43
CA GLY A 147 21.27 -3.58 -6.89
C GLY A 147 21.88 -2.75 -5.77
N ASN A 148 21.09 -1.83 -5.24
CA ASN A 148 21.53 -0.92 -4.19
C ASN A 148 20.49 -0.81 -3.05
N PRO A 149 20.30 -1.87 -2.23
CA PRO A 149 19.34 -1.89 -1.14
C PRO A 149 19.75 -0.96 0.01
N HIS A 150 18.82 -0.13 0.47
CA HIS A 150 18.90 0.69 1.70
C HIS A 150 20.20 1.51 1.91
N GLY A 151 20.88 1.96 0.85
CA GLY A 151 22.10 2.78 0.96
C GLY A 151 23.38 2.00 1.31
N LEU A 152 23.32 0.67 1.40
CA LEU A 152 24.50 -0.20 1.39
C LEU A 152 25.02 -0.22 -0.06
N LYS A 153 26.13 0.47 -0.31
CA LYS A 153 26.68 0.65 -1.67
C LYS A 153 27.00 -0.71 -2.32
N HIS A 154 26.30 -1.04 -3.41
CA HIS A 154 26.64 -2.11 -4.39
C HIS A 154 26.46 -3.55 -3.91
N SER A 155 25.23 -3.96 -3.62
CA SER A 155 24.92 -5.37 -3.32
C SER A 155 25.02 -6.22 -4.58
N VAL A 156 25.85 -7.25 -4.49
CA VAL A 156 25.98 -8.30 -5.49
C VAL A 156 25.28 -9.54 -4.96
N VAL A 157 24.25 -10.00 -5.66
CA VAL A 157 23.52 -11.20 -5.28
C VAL A 157 23.70 -12.23 -6.38
N ALA A 158 24.36 -13.35 -6.05
CA ALA A 158 24.47 -14.48 -6.96
C ALA A 158 23.31 -15.45 -6.73
N GLY A 159 22.83 -16.07 -7.80
CA GLY A 159 21.81 -17.10 -7.73
C GLY A 159 21.66 -17.83 -9.04
N VAL A 160 20.49 -18.42 -9.25
CA VAL A 160 20.19 -19.19 -10.46
C VAL A 160 18.81 -18.84 -11.00
N VAL A 161 18.65 -19.04 -12.30
CA VAL A 161 17.35 -18.98 -12.97
C VAL A 161 16.55 -20.18 -12.51
N SER A 162 15.47 -19.94 -11.78
CA SER A 162 14.58 -21.00 -11.30
C SER A 162 13.58 -21.44 -12.37
N GLY A 163 13.35 -20.60 -13.39
CA GLY A 163 12.51 -20.89 -14.54
C GLY A 163 11.92 -19.62 -15.13
N THR A 164 10.95 -19.78 -16.03
CA THR A 164 10.09 -18.69 -16.51
C THR A 164 8.66 -18.99 -16.09
N ARG A 165 7.93 -17.98 -15.61
CA ARG A 165 6.57 -18.11 -15.08
C ARG A 165 5.69 -17.01 -15.63
N ASP A 166 4.49 -17.35 -16.03
CA ASP A 166 3.45 -16.37 -16.29
C ASP A 166 2.84 -15.94 -14.94
N VAL A 167 2.92 -14.65 -14.62
CA VAL A 167 2.42 -14.02 -13.39
C VAL A 167 1.60 -12.80 -13.81
N GLU A 168 0.32 -12.72 -13.45
CA GLU A 168 -0.59 -11.61 -13.81
C GLU A 168 -0.58 -11.29 -15.33
N ASP A 169 -0.76 -12.30 -16.19
CA ASP A 169 -0.69 -12.20 -17.66
C ASP A 169 0.65 -11.69 -18.23
N ARG A 170 1.72 -11.74 -17.42
CA ARG A 170 3.08 -11.33 -17.81
C ARG A 170 4.04 -12.50 -17.67
N LYS A 171 4.77 -12.79 -18.74
CA LYS A 171 5.85 -13.77 -18.74
C LYS A 171 7.07 -13.19 -18.02
N LEU A 172 7.32 -13.64 -16.79
CA LEU A 172 8.43 -13.19 -15.94
C LEU A 172 9.49 -14.29 -15.76
N ILE A 173 10.74 -13.88 -15.58
CA ILE A 173 11.85 -14.75 -15.23
C ILE A 173 11.84 -14.94 -13.72
N GLN A 174 11.79 -16.19 -13.27
CA GLN A 174 11.82 -16.57 -11.86
C GLN A 174 13.27 -16.81 -11.43
N LEU A 175 13.68 -16.24 -10.31
CA LEU A 175 15.05 -16.21 -9.82
C LEU A 175 15.13 -16.75 -8.40
N ALA A 176 16.09 -17.63 -8.13
CA ALA A 176 16.44 -18.04 -6.76
C ALA A 176 17.59 -17.15 -6.28
N VAL A 177 17.23 -16.02 -5.69
CA VAL A 177 18.13 -15.01 -5.15
C VAL A 177 17.48 -14.36 -3.93
N PRO A 178 18.24 -14.01 -2.87
CA PRO A 178 17.75 -13.10 -1.84
C PRO A 178 17.23 -11.79 -2.46
N VAL A 179 15.96 -11.45 -2.20
CA VAL A 179 15.36 -10.21 -2.71
C VAL A 179 15.11 -9.27 -1.53
N GLU A 180 15.67 -8.06 -1.64
CA GLU A 180 15.53 -7.00 -0.66
C GLU A 180 15.03 -5.71 -1.33
N PRO A 181 14.30 -4.84 -0.59
CA PRO A 181 13.92 -3.53 -1.09
C PRO A 181 15.14 -2.73 -1.60
N GLY A 182 15.07 -2.28 -2.85
CA GLY A 182 16.12 -1.52 -3.54
C GLY A 182 16.86 -2.27 -4.65
N ASN A 183 16.63 -3.58 -4.82
CA ASN A 183 17.07 -4.32 -6.02
C ASN A 183 16.07 -4.17 -7.20
N SER A 184 14.85 -3.69 -6.97
CA SER A 184 13.87 -3.41 -8.02
C SER A 184 14.42 -2.40 -9.03
N GLY A 185 14.24 -2.70 -10.32
CA GLY A 185 14.80 -2.01 -11.47
C GLY A 185 16.24 -2.41 -11.82
N GLY A 186 16.90 -3.26 -11.02
CA GLY A 186 18.27 -3.73 -11.25
C GLY A 186 18.37 -4.81 -12.34
N PRO A 187 19.54 -4.95 -13.00
CA PRO A 187 19.74 -5.95 -14.03
C PRO A 187 19.98 -7.35 -13.45
N VAL A 188 19.41 -8.34 -14.12
CA VAL A 188 19.73 -9.76 -13.96
C VAL A 188 20.74 -10.13 -15.04
N LEU A 189 21.95 -10.51 -14.66
CA LEU A 189 23.06 -10.77 -15.57
C LEU A 189 23.36 -12.27 -15.69
N ASP A 190 23.62 -12.74 -16.90
CA ASP A 190 24.22 -14.06 -17.11
C ASP A 190 25.73 -14.07 -16.81
N MET A 191 26.35 -15.26 -16.85
CA MET A 191 27.79 -15.40 -16.58
C MET A 191 28.71 -14.85 -17.70
N LEU A 192 28.15 -14.22 -18.74
CA LEU A 192 28.90 -13.46 -19.74
C LEU A 192 28.82 -11.95 -19.49
N GLY A 193 27.94 -11.52 -18.57
CA GLY A 193 27.67 -10.13 -18.22
C GLY A 193 26.61 -9.47 -19.11
N ARG A 194 25.72 -10.25 -19.73
CA ARG A 194 24.60 -9.74 -20.54
C ARG A 194 23.33 -9.69 -19.69
N VAL A 195 22.54 -8.63 -19.84
CA VAL A 195 21.29 -8.45 -19.11
C VAL A 195 20.23 -9.38 -19.68
N GLN A 196 19.63 -10.22 -18.86
CA GLN A 196 18.56 -11.13 -19.24
C GLN A 196 17.20 -10.69 -18.70
N GLY A 197 17.17 -9.87 -17.66
CA GLY A 197 15.92 -9.29 -17.14
C GLY A 197 16.11 -8.06 -16.27
N VAL A 198 14.99 -7.42 -15.94
CA VAL A 198 14.86 -6.28 -15.02
C VAL A 198 14.12 -6.77 -13.77
N MET A 199 14.82 -6.87 -12.64
CA MET A 199 14.23 -7.30 -11.37
C MET A 199 13.06 -6.38 -10.99
N THR A 200 11.88 -6.91 -10.68
CA THR A 200 10.67 -6.09 -10.43
C THR A 200 10.08 -6.33 -9.04
N MET A 201 9.74 -7.58 -8.69
CA MET A 201 9.01 -7.91 -7.47
C MET A 201 9.61 -9.10 -6.72
N LYS A 202 9.43 -9.10 -5.40
CA LYS A 202 9.75 -10.22 -4.49
C LYS A 202 8.55 -11.17 -4.41
N SER A 203 8.81 -12.47 -4.33
CA SER A 203 7.77 -13.45 -3.98
C SER A 203 7.31 -13.23 -2.54
N ALA A 204 6.00 -13.13 -2.28
CA ALA A 204 5.48 -12.96 -0.92
C ALA A 204 5.39 -14.28 -0.11
N VAL A 205 5.85 -15.40 -0.66
CA VAL A 205 5.82 -16.73 -0.02
C VAL A 205 7.18 -17.37 0.11
N THR A 206 8.21 -16.86 -0.56
CA THR A 206 9.56 -17.40 -0.37
C THR A 206 10.55 -16.26 -0.37
N ASP A 207 11.21 -16.08 0.77
CA ASP A 207 12.11 -14.95 1.00
C ASP A 207 13.28 -14.89 0.00
N ASN A 208 13.63 -16.02 -0.61
CA ASN A 208 14.73 -16.18 -1.56
C ASN A 208 14.27 -16.34 -3.02
N LEU A 209 13.04 -15.94 -3.36
CA LEU A 209 12.53 -15.98 -4.72
C LEU A 209 12.17 -14.59 -5.24
N GLY A 210 12.70 -14.24 -6.41
CA GLY A 210 12.44 -12.99 -7.11
C GLY A 210 11.90 -13.18 -8.52
N PHE A 211 11.29 -12.13 -9.05
CA PHE A 211 10.81 -12.09 -10.43
C PHE A 211 11.43 -10.91 -11.18
N ALA A 212 11.74 -11.15 -12.45
CA ALA A 212 12.24 -10.13 -13.36
C ALA A 212 11.45 -10.11 -14.67
N VAL A 213 11.22 -8.90 -15.18
CA VAL A 213 10.67 -8.69 -16.53
C VAL A 213 11.75 -9.06 -17.56
N SER A 214 11.37 -9.72 -18.64
CA SER A 214 12.30 -10.09 -19.71
C SER A 214 13.02 -8.86 -20.28
N VAL A 215 14.33 -8.96 -20.51
CA VAL A 215 15.07 -7.91 -21.22
C VAL A 215 14.54 -7.69 -22.64
N ASN A 216 13.91 -8.71 -23.24
CA ASN A 216 13.36 -8.63 -24.59
C ASN A 216 12.23 -7.58 -24.67
N ASP A 217 11.52 -7.33 -23.57
CA ASP A 217 10.46 -6.32 -23.47
C ASP A 217 10.98 -4.88 -23.46
N LEU A 218 12.28 -4.65 -23.25
CA LEU A 218 12.89 -3.32 -23.44
C LEU A 218 13.04 -2.96 -24.92
N ARG A 219 13.15 -3.95 -25.82
CA ARG A 219 13.41 -3.69 -27.25
C ARG A 219 12.31 -2.86 -27.91
N PRO A 220 11.00 -3.16 -27.74
CA PRO A 220 9.93 -2.32 -28.30
C PRO A 220 9.97 -0.87 -27.81
N LEU A 221 10.35 -0.64 -26.54
CA LEU A 221 10.47 0.70 -25.96
C LEU A 221 11.69 1.47 -26.48
N LEU A 222 12.78 0.77 -26.79
CA LEU A 222 13.96 1.34 -27.44
C LEU A 222 13.71 1.64 -28.92
N GLU A 223 12.98 0.78 -29.63
CA GLU A 223 12.66 0.94 -31.05
C GLU A 223 11.59 2.02 -31.29
N LYS A 224 10.58 2.11 -30.43
CA LYS A 224 9.43 3.03 -30.54
C LYS A 224 9.15 3.75 -29.21
N PRO A 225 9.98 4.74 -28.83
CA PRO A 225 9.85 5.45 -27.56
C PRO A 225 8.68 6.46 -27.54
N ASN A 226 8.13 6.72 -26.35
CA ASN A 226 7.07 7.71 -26.06
C ASN A 226 7.58 8.80 -25.08
N PRO A 227 8.45 9.73 -25.52
CA PRO A 227 9.20 10.59 -24.60
C PRO A 227 8.37 11.73 -23.98
N VAL A 228 8.61 11.98 -22.69
CA VAL A 228 8.09 13.14 -21.93
C VAL A 228 9.27 13.95 -21.36
N PRO A 229 9.45 15.24 -21.75
CA PRO A 229 10.49 16.10 -21.19
C PRO A 229 10.38 16.27 -19.67
N ILE A 230 11.52 16.30 -18.96
CA ILE A 230 11.54 16.32 -17.49
C ILE A 230 10.89 17.59 -16.92
N GLU A 231 10.97 18.72 -17.63
CA GLU A 231 10.35 19.98 -17.21
C GLU A 231 8.81 19.90 -17.21
N ARG A 232 8.23 19.12 -18.13
CA ARG A 232 6.78 18.84 -18.17
C ARG A 232 6.38 17.77 -17.17
N TRP A 233 7.29 16.87 -16.81
CA TRP A 233 7.09 15.87 -15.78
C TRP A 233 7.04 16.49 -14.36
N LEU A 234 7.82 17.56 -14.11
CA LEU A 234 8.00 18.21 -12.81
C LEU A 234 6.95 19.28 -12.44
N THR A 235 6.31 19.93 -13.41
CA THR A 235 5.49 21.15 -13.19
C THR A 235 4.02 20.89 -12.87
N ILE A 236 3.67 19.66 -12.52
CA ILE A 236 2.29 19.28 -12.23
C ILE A 236 1.94 19.69 -10.78
N GLY A 237 1.62 20.98 -10.58
CA GLY A 237 1.02 21.54 -9.34
C GLY A 237 1.93 22.33 -8.39
N THR A 238 3.00 22.98 -8.84
CA THR A 238 3.90 23.82 -8.02
C THR A 238 3.30 25.18 -7.62
N LEU A 239 3.74 25.77 -6.49
CA LEU A 239 3.40 27.15 -6.08
C LEU A 239 4.01 28.21 -7.02
N ASP A 240 3.33 29.33 -7.21
CA ASP A 240 3.94 30.53 -7.81
C ASP A 240 4.87 31.23 -6.80
N ALA A 241 6.17 31.20 -7.08
CA ALA A 241 7.21 31.82 -6.26
C ALA A 241 7.12 33.36 -6.21
N LYS A 242 6.37 33.99 -7.12
CA LYS A 242 6.08 35.43 -7.02
C LYS A 242 5.09 35.73 -5.89
N GLU A 243 4.21 34.80 -5.58
CA GLU A 243 3.17 34.97 -4.55
C GLU A 243 3.60 34.47 -3.16
N TRP A 244 4.42 33.42 -3.10
CA TRP A 244 4.68 32.68 -1.87
C TRP A 244 6.16 32.38 -1.61
N THR A 245 6.56 32.46 -0.33
CA THR A 245 7.84 32.00 0.21
C THR A 245 7.61 30.91 1.25
N THR A 246 8.12 29.70 1.04
CA THR A 246 7.98 28.59 2.01
C THR A 246 9.17 28.51 2.96
N LEU A 247 8.92 28.28 4.25
CA LEU A 247 9.92 28.07 5.29
C LEU A 247 9.67 26.76 6.03
N PHE A 248 10.73 26.17 6.57
CA PHE A 248 10.71 24.94 7.37
C PHE A 248 10.08 23.71 6.68
N GLY A 249 10.39 23.50 5.39
CA GLY A 249 10.03 22.27 4.67
C GLY A 249 8.53 22.07 4.45
N SER A 250 8.06 20.82 4.47
CA SER A 250 6.77 20.37 3.90
C SER A 250 6.63 20.63 2.41
N THR A 251 5.65 19.97 1.81
CA THR A 251 5.25 20.16 0.43
C THR A 251 4.17 21.20 0.35
N TRP A 252 4.38 22.25 -0.43
CA TRP A 252 3.31 23.16 -0.79
C TRP A 252 3.05 23.13 -2.31
N GLN A 253 1.78 23.11 -2.70
CA GLN A 253 1.34 22.97 -4.09
C GLN A 253 0.19 23.92 -4.41
N GLN A 254 0.08 24.40 -5.65
CA GLN A 254 -1.02 25.26 -6.10
C GLN A 254 -1.83 24.59 -7.21
N ARG A 255 -3.16 24.56 -7.06
CA ARG A 255 -4.09 24.07 -8.09
C ARG A 255 -5.35 24.94 -8.09
N GLY A 256 -5.57 25.69 -9.17
CA GLY A 256 -6.80 26.48 -9.37
C GLY A 256 -7.14 27.42 -8.21
N GLY A 257 -6.17 28.18 -7.70
CA GLY A 257 -6.36 29.11 -6.58
C GLY A 257 -6.44 28.45 -5.19
N ARG A 258 -6.22 27.14 -5.09
CA ARG A 258 -6.05 26.43 -3.81
C ARG A 258 -4.59 26.11 -3.57
N LEU A 259 -4.17 26.18 -2.31
CA LEU A 259 -2.85 25.76 -1.84
C LEU A 259 -3.02 24.45 -1.05
N LEU A 260 -2.26 23.42 -1.37
CA LEU A 260 -2.24 22.14 -0.65
C LEU A 260 -0.92 22.03 0.10
N VAL A 261 -0.97 21.60 1.37
CA VAL A 261 0.21 21.29 2.17
C VAL A 261 0.20 19.85 2.68
N SER A 262 1.33 19.14 2.55
CA SER A 262 1.53 17.76 3.02
C SER A 262 2.97 17.51 3.49
N GLY A 263 3.23 16.40 4.20
CA GLY A 263 4.59 16.02 4.64
C GLY A 263 5.09 16.76 5.88
N LEU A 264 6.13 16.25 6.55
CA LEU A 264 6.56 16.80 7.85
C LEU A 264 7.31 18.13 7.69
N GLY A 265 6.98 19.13 8.52
CA GLY A 265 7.75 20.38 8.62
C GLY A 265 9.04 20.18 9.43
N GLN A 266 10.07 20.95 9.11
CA GLN A 266 11.39 20.89 9.76
C GLN A 266 11.48 21.78 11.02
N GLY A 267 10.50 22.65 11.25
CA GLY A 267 10.44 23.50 12.44
C GLY A 267 9.89 22.77 13.67
N PHE A 268 10.00 23.41 14.83
CA PHE A 268 9.48 22.88 16.09
C PHE A 268 8.03 22.39 15.98
N GLY A 269 7.76 21.20 16.51
CA GLY A 269 6.43 20.59 16.45
C GLY A 269 5.97 20.22 15.04
N GLY A 270 6.90 20.03 14.09
CA GLY A 270 6.59 19.77 12.68
C GLY A 270 6.14 21.02 11.92
N ARG A 271 6.56 22.22 12.37
CA ARG A 271 6.17 23.51 11.80
C ARG A 271 6.68 23.69 10.37
N SER A 272 5.82 24.19 9.49
CA SER A 272 6.11 24.68 8.14
C SER A 272 5.33 25.97 7.89
N LEU A 273 5.95 26.98 7.28
CA LEU A 273 5.30 28.25 6.93
C LEU A 273 5.25 28.44 5.41
N CYS A 274 4.22 29.12 4.94
CA CYS A 274 4.09 29.61 3.57
C CYS A 274 3.71 31.10 3.65
N LEU A 275 4.72 31.96 3.63
CA LEU A 275 4.58 33.41 3.79
C LEU A 275 4.20 34.05 2.46
N SER A 276 3.28 35.00 2.52
CA SER A 276 2.90 35.79 1.36
C SER A 276 3.98 36.83 1.06
N ASN A 277 4.30 36.99 -0.22
CA ASN A 277 5.22 38.03 -0.68
C ASN A 277 4.54 39.41 -0.82
N ALA A 278 3.22 39.50 -0.60
CA ALA A 278 2.48 40.75 -0.65
C ALA A 278 2.90 41.70 0.48
N ALA A 279 2.88 43.01 0.21
CA ALA A 279 3.15 44.02 1.23
C ALA A 279 2.03 44.04 2.28
N VAL A 280 2.40 44.02 3.56
CA VAL A 280 1.46 44.18 4.67
C VAL A 280 1.04 45.66 4.76
N PRO A 281 -0.26 45.99 4.78
CA PRO A 281 -0.74 47.36 4.89
C PRO A 281 -0.37 48.04 6.22
N GLU A 282 -0.48 49.37 6.27
CA GLU A 282 -0.40 50.11 7.54
C GLU A 282 -1.57 49.75 8.48
N LEU A 283 -1.33 49.84 9.79
CA LEU A 283 -2.33 49.57 10.81
C LEU A 283 -3.53 50.56 10.74
N PRO A 284 -4.77 50.10 11.00
CA PRO A 284 -5.15 48.70 11.19
C PRO A 284 -5.21 47.95 9.85
N TYR A 285 -4.88 46.66 9.90
CA TYR A 285 -5.03 45.77 8.74
C TYR A 285 -5.57 44.42 9.16
N GLU A 286 -6.08 43.69 8.19
CA GLU A 286 -6.67 42.37 8.33
C GLU A 286 -6.00 41.38 7.40
N LEU A 287 -5.89 40.14 7.85
CA LEU A 287 -5.56 38.99 7.02
C LEU A 287 -6.57 37.88 7.24
N ALA A 288 -6.90 37.14 6.20
CA ALA A 288 -7.83 36.04 6.31
C ALA A 288 -7.52 34.92 5.30
N VAL A 289 -7.91 33.69 5.64
CA VAL A 289 -7.81 32.52 4.76
C VAL A 289 -8.95 31.56 5.05
N SER A 290 -9.42 30.84 4.04
CA SER A 290 -10.21 29.63 4.27
C SER A 290 -9.27 28.44 4.34
N VAL A 291 -9.32 27.65 5.41
CA VAL A 291 -8.53 26.44 5.62
C VAL A 291 -9.43 25.22 5.75
N LEU A 292 -9.02 24.08 5.19
CA LEU A 292 -9.64 22.76 5.33
C LEU A 292 -8.54 21.79 5.76
N MET A 293 -8.69 21.10 6.88
CA MET A 293 -7.76 20.05 7.31
C MET A 293 -8.31 18.67 6.94
N GLU A 294 -7.45 17.75 6.49
CA GLU A 294 -7.85 16.35 6.26
C GLU A 294 -7.98 15.57 7.56
N ASP A 295 -7.17 15.91 8.57
CA ASP A 295 -7.20 15.31 9.90
C ASP A 295 -7.03 16.38 10.98
N GLU A 296 -7.82 16.25 12.05
CA GLU A 296 -7.89 17.18 13.18
C GLU A 296 -6.79 16.94 14.22
N ALA A 297 -6.08 15.80 14.20
CA ALA A 297 -4.90 15.58 15.06
C ALA A 297 -3.72 16.52 14.70
N GLY A 298 -3.85 17.23 13.57
CA GLY A 298 -2.93 18.23 13.08
C GLY A 298 -3.12 19.65 13.63
N ALA A 299 -2.53 20.60 12.91
CA ALA A 299 -2.81 22.03 13.00
C ALA A 299 -2.37 22.75 11.74
N ALA A 300 -3.23 23.63 11.20
CA ALA A 300 -2.93 24.46 10.04
C ALA A 300 -3.79 25.74 10.03
N GLY A 301 -3.21 26.90 9.72
CA GLY A 301 -3.95 28.17 9.71
C GLY A 301 -3.09 29.38 9.38
N LEU A 302 -3.37 30.52 10.02
CA LEU A 302 -2.71 31.79 9.75
C LEU A 302 -1.42 31.96 10.56
N VAL A 303 -0.46 32.64 9.95
CA VAL A 303 0.71 33.24 10.62
C VAL A 303 0.72 34.74 10.35
N PHE A 304 1.08 35.53 11.37
CA PHE A 304 1.17 36.98 11.28
C PHE A 304 2.27 37.53 12.18
N GLN A 305 2.75 38.73 11.82
CA GLN A 305 3.92 39.38 12.43
C GLN A 305 5.13 38.43 12.51
N ALA A 306 5.33 37.64 11.45
CA ALA A 306 6.45 36.72 11.34
C ALA A 306 7.73 37.47 10.98
N ASP A 307 8.84 37.14 11.62
CA ASP A 307 10.16 37.70 11.31
C ASP A 307 10.83 37.07 10.08
N GLY A 308 10.17 36.13 9.41
CA GLY A 308 10.76 35.32 8.34
C GLY A 308 11.55 34.12 8.87
N GLY A 309 11.47 33.85 10.17
CA GLY A 309 12.10 32.73 10.86
C GLY A 309 11.17 32.16 11.93
N ASP A 310 11.73 31.90 13.11
CA ASP A 310 11.04 31.16 14.17
C ASP A 310 10.07 32.01 15.01
N LYS A 311 10.13 33.35 14.89
CA LYS A 311 9.32 34.26 15.70
C LYS A 311 8.08 34.70 14.94
N HIS A 312 6.93 34.30 15.46
CA HIS A 312 5.66 34.68 14.89
C HIS A 312 4.51 34.41 15.85
N TYR A 313 3.36 34.99 15.56
CA TYR A 313 2.09 34.49 16.07
C TYR A 313 1.49 33.48 15.11
N GLY A 314 0.72 32.53 15.63
CA GLY A 314 -0.05 31.61 14.83
C GLY A 314 -1.47 31.48 15.37
N PHE A 315 -2.44 31.51 14.47
CA PHE A 315 -3.85 31.32 14.78
C PHE A 315 -4.43 30.23 13.87
N TYR A 316 -4.78 29.09 14.47
CA TYR A 316 -5.11 27.88 13.73
C TYR A 316 -5.95 26.90 14.57
N PRO A 317 -6.79 26.07 13.91
CA PRO A 317 -7.34 24.87 14.55
C PRO A 317 -6.25 23.86 14.89
N SER A 318 -6.44 23.12 16.00
CA SER A 318 -5.62 21.99 16.42
C SER A 318 -6.43 21.10 17.37
N ASN A 319 -6.48 19.79 17.10
CA ASN A 319 -7.22 18.82 17.90
C ASN A 319 -8.68 19.25 18.17
N GLY A 320 -9.37 19.75 17.14
CA GLY A 320 -10.76 20.23 17.24
C GLY A 320 -10.95 21.52 18.06
N LYS A 321 -9.88 22.20 18.50
CA LYS A 321 -9.91 23.47 19.23
C LYS A 321 -9.24 24.58 18.42
N LEU A 322 -9.54 25.84 18.72
CA LEU A 322 -8.78 26.97 18.19
C LEU A 322 -7.63 27.30 19.12
N ARG A 323 -6.44 27.44 18.53
CA ARG A 323 -5.22 27.80 19.25
C ARG A 323 -4.67 29.12 18.72
N LEU A 324 -4.35 30.02 19.65
CA LEU A 324 -3.48 31.17 19.43
C LEU A 324 -2.16 30.89 20.13
N SER A 325 -1.07 30.87 19.37
CA SER A 325 0.27 30.63 19.90
C SER A 325 1.23 31.75 19.53
N ARG A 326 2.15 32.04 20.44
CA ARG A 326 3.34 32.84 20.19
C ARG A 326 4.55 31.93 20.18
N PHE A 327 5.37 32.06 19.15
CA PHE A 327 6.66 31.40 19.06
C PHE A 327 7.75 32.47 19.15
N GLU A 328 8.68 32.30 20.08
CA GLU A 328 9.81 33.19 20.35
C GLU A 328 11.15 32.60 19.85
N GLY A 329 11.12 31.36 19.33
CA GLY A 329 12.28 30.56 18.96
C GLY A 329 11.90 29.19 18.37
N SER A 330 12.91 28.32 18.27
CA SER A 330 12.88 27.06 17.52
C SER A 330 12.64 25.81 18.39
N ASP A 331 12.18 25.98 19.63
CA ASP A 331 12.01 24.88 20.58
C ASP A 331 10.73 25.02 21.43
N VAL A 332 10.50 24.01 22.28
CA VAL A 332 9.32 23.98 23.17
C VAL A 332 9.34 25.07 24.24
N PHE A 333 10.53 25.51 24.68
CA PHE A 333 10.67 26.50 25.76
C PHE A 333 10.37 27.92 25.26
N SER A 334 10.47 28.13 23.96
CA SER A 334 10.14 29.37 23.26
C SER A 334 8.73 29.35 22.65
N TRP A 335 7.91 28.35 22.96
CA TRP A 335 6.52 28.28 22.56
C TRP A 335 5.59 28.64 23.72
N ARG A 336 4.70 29.62 23.49
CA ARG A 336 3.64 29.98 24.43
C ARG A 336 2.28 29.85 23.78
N VAL A 337 1.40 29.07 24.40
CA VAL A 337 -0.02 29.03 24.04
C VAL A 337 -0.71 30.19 24.74
N LEU A 338 -1.15 31.19 23.97
CA LEU A 338 -1.88 32.35 24.50
C LEU A 338 -3.36 32.05 24.68
N LEU A 339 -3.91 31.17 23.83
CA LEU A 339 -5.27 30.67 23.94
C LEU A 339 -5.36 29.26 23.37
N GLU A 340 -6.12 28.39 24.03
CA GLU A 340 -6.61 27.16 23.46
C GLU A 340 -8.01 26.86 24.01
N LYS A 341 -9.04 26.91 23.16
CA LYS A 341 -10.41 26.60 23.57
C LYS A 341 -11.23 25.98 22.43
N PRO A 342 -12.22 25.12 22.74
CA PRO A 342 -13.25 24.77 21.77
C PRO A 342 -14.04 26.03 21.37
N VAL A 343 -14.40 26.14 20.10
CA VAL A 343 -15.19 27.26 19.57
C VAL A 343 -16.30 26.66 18.72
N ALA A 344 -17.56 27.00 19.02
CA ALA A 344 -18.72 26.45 18.32
C ALA A 344 -18.74 26.82 16.83
N ALA A 345 -18.24 28.02 16.47
CA ALA A 345 -18.10 28.41 15.07
C ALA A 345 -17.10 27.57 14.28
N TYR A 346 -16.17 26.82 14.89
CA TYR A 346 -15.24 25.97 14.14
C TYR A 346 -15.90 24.64 13.72
N ARG A 347 -15.75 24.30 12.44
CA ARG A 347 -16.38 23.13 11.81
C ARG A 347 -15.32 22.15 11.31
N ALA A 348 -15.01 21.13 12.10
CA ALA A 348 -14.01 20.11 11.75
C ALA A 348 -14.30 19.44 10.40
N GLY A 349 -13.27 19.19 9.59
CA GLY A 349 -13.43 18.61 8.24
C GLY A 349 -14.10 19.53 7.21
N GLU A 350 -14.36 20.80 7.53
CA GLU A 350 -14.92 21.80 6.62
C GLU A 350 -13.93 22.93 6.30
N TRP A 351 -14.30 23.76 5.31
CA TRP A 351 -13.62 25.03 5.07
C TRP A 351 -13.98 26.02 6.18
N ASN A 352 -13.00 26.40 6.97
CA ASN A 352 -13.14 27.41 8.02
C ASN A 352 -12.43 28.70 7.62
N ARG A 353 -13.13 29.83 7.71
CA ARG A 353 -12.56 31.15 7.50
C ARG A 353 -11.87 31.62 8.78
N LEU A 354 -10.54 31.69 8.76
CA LEU A 354 -9.76 32.32 9.81
C LEU A 354 -9.51 33.77 9.41
N LYS A 355 -9.65 34.70 10.35
CA LYS A 355 -9.30 36.11 10.16
C LYS A 355 -8.58 36.66 11.38
N VAL A 356 -7.57 37.48 11.17
CA VAL A 356 -6.92 38.26 12.22
C VAL A 356 -6.95 39.73 11.82
N ARG A 357 -7.40 40.60 12.73
CA ARG A 357 -7.32 42.05 12.61
C ARG A 357 -6.26 42.56 13.56
N ILE A 358 -5.26 43.26 13.04
CA ILE A 358 -4.18 43.85 13.82
C ILE A 358 -4.42 45.35 13.94
N GLU A 359 -4.44 45.83 15.19
CA GLU A 359 -4.58 47.23 15.56
C GLU A 359 -3.30 47.71 16.26
N LYS A 360 -3.28 48.97 16.71
CA LYS A 360 -2.09 49.58 17.31
C LYS A 360 -1.66 48.88 18.61
N ASP A 361 -2.61 48.54 19.45
CA ASP A 361 -2.36 48.07 20.83
C ASP A 361 -2.93 46.66 21.10
N LYS A 362 -3.52 46.02 20.08
CA LYS A 362 -4.16 44.70 20.18
C LYS A 362 -4.33 44.02 18.83
N PHE A 363 -4.65 42.73 18.86
CA PHE A 363 -5.18 42.01 17.71
C PHE A 363 -6.38 41.15 18.08
N LEU A 364 -7.25 40.95 17.10
CA LEU A 364 -8.53 40.25 17.20
C LEU A 364 -8.51 39.05 16.24
N CYS A 365 -8.78 37.85 16.72
CA CYS A 365 -8.88 36.67 15.85
C CYS A 365 -10.30 36.12 15.79
N TYR A 366 -10.73 35.79 14.58
CA TYR A 366 -12.08 35.32 14.26
C TYR A 366 -12.02 33.97 13.56
N VAL A 367 -12.98 33.10 13.84
CA VAL A 367 -13.26 31.89 13.06
C VAL A 367 -14.70 31.95 12.59
N ASN A 368 -14.92 31.79 11.28
CA ASN A 368 -16.24 31.89 10.64
C ASN A 368 -17.00 33.15 11.12
N ASP A 369 -16.29 34.28 11.14
CA ASP A 369 -16.74 35.61 11.57
C ASP A 369 -17.14 35.77 13.06
N GLU A 370 -17.06 34.72 13.87
CA GLU A 370 -17.18 34.80 15.33
C GLU A 370 -15.85 35.26 15.95
N LEU A 371 -15.88 36.33 16.76
CA LEU A 371 -14.71 36.80 17.51
C LEU A 371 -14.33 35.76 18.57
N VAL A 372 -13.17 35.14 18.41
CA VAL A 372 -12.67 34.09 19.32
C VAL A 372 -11.84 34.69 20.44
N VAL A 373 -10.98 35.65 20.10
CA VAL A 373 -9.98 36.20 21.01
C VAL A 373 -9.70 37.66 20.70
N GLU A 374 -9.58 38.43 21.77
CA GLU A 374 -8.94 39.73 21.78
C GLU A 374 -7.67 39.59 22.63
N SER A 375 -6.53 39.98 22.07
CA SER A 375 -5.24 39.90 22.76
C SER A 375 -4.52 41.24 22.68
N THR A 376 -4.04 41.71 23.83
CA THR A 376 -3.15 42.88 23.95
C THR A 376 -1.68 42.47 23.98
N ASP A 377 -1.36 41.22 23.62
CA ASP A 377 0.01 40.75 23.57
C ASP A 377 0.77 41.51 22.47
N SER A 378 1.91 42.10 22.81
CA SER A 378 2.66 43.02 21.93
C SER A 378 4.11 42.60 21.75
N ALA A 379 4.41 41.31 21.94
CA ALA A 379 5.76 40.78 21.81
C ALA A 379 6.32 40.98 20.38
N PHE A 380 5.46 40.89 19.37
CA PHE A 380 5.78 41.26 17.99
C PHE A 380 4.77 42.30 17.49
N THR A 381 5.24 43.30 16.74
CA THR A 381 4.39 44.40 16.24
C THR A 381 4.49 44.60 14.73
N LYS A 382 5.49 43.98 14.09
CA LYS A 382 5.75 44.02 12.65
C LYS A 382 6.20 42.65 12.17
N GLY A 383 5.98 42.37 10.89
CA GLY A 383 6.44 41.14 10.26
C GLY A 383 5.58 40.76 9.06
N GLN A 384 5.91 39.63 8.44
CA GLN A 384 5.19 39.05 7.33
C GLN A 384 3.92 38.31 7.79
N VAL A 385 3.07 38.00 6.82
CA VAL A 385 1.81 37.27 6.98
C VAL A 385 1.78 36.08 6.05
N GLY A 386 1.00 35.05 6.39
CA GLY A 386 0.87 33.88 5.54
C GLY A 386 0.16 32.73 6.22
N LEU A 387 0.61 31.53 5.88
CA LEU A 387 0.03 30.27 6.32
C LEU A 387 1.04 29.46 7.14
N ALA A 388 0.53 28.66 8.07
CA ALA A 388 1.32 27.75 8.88
C ALA A 388 0.68 26.36 8.90
N LYS A 389 1.53 25.34 9.01
CA LYS A 389 1.21 23.94 9.31
C LYS A 389 2.08 23.48 10.46
N PHE A 390 1.59 22.54 11.26
CA PHE A 390 2.38 21.82 12.27
C PHE A 390 2.20 20.30 12.09
N ARG A 391 3.03 19.49 12.76
CA ARG A 391 2.96 18.02 12.76
C ARG A 391 2.93 17.42 11.34
N GLN A 392 2.25 16.28 11.15
CA GLN A 392 2.07 15.65 9.84
C GLN A 392 0.83 16.14 9.07
N THR A 393 0.15 17.19 9.55
CA THR A 393 -1.15 17.71 9.05
C THR A 393 -1.25 17.87 7.53
N VAL A 394 -2.17 17.19 6.86
CA VAL A 394 -2.51 17.52 5.47
C VAL A 394 -3.62 18.57 5.48
N ALA A 395 -3.42 19.69 4.78
CA ALA A 395 -4.40 20.78 4.76
C ALA A 395 -4.46 21.47 3.39
N GLN A 396 -5.61 22.07 3.10
CA GLN A 396 -5.86 22.90 1.93
C GLN A 396 -6.21 24.32 2.37
N PHE A 397 -5.75 25.32 1.61
CA PHE A 397 -6.06 26.73 1.79
C PHE A 397 -6.66 27.31 0.52
N ARG A 398 -7.53 28.31 0.66
CA ARG A 398 -8.04 29.12 -0.45
C ARG A 398 -8.39 30.52 0.04
N ARG A 399 -8.50 31.48 -0.90
CA ARG A 399 -8.89 32.87 -0.61
C ARG A 399 -8.04 33.52 0.48
N PHE A 400 -6.71 33.41 0.37
CA PHE A 400 -5.84 34.19 1.25
C PHE A 400 -5.92 35.67 0.85
N GLU A 401 -6.20 36.54 1.81
CA GLU A 401 -6.41 37.97 1.60
C GLU A 401 -5.72 38.78 2.70
N VAL A 402 -5.17 39.93 2.32
CA VAL A 402 -4.56 40.91 3.23
C VAL A 402 -4.99 42.30 2.76
N GLY A 403 -5.49 43.14 3.67
CA GLY A 403 -6.00 44.47 3.32
C GLY A 403 -6.30 45.32 4.54
N LYS A 404 -6.67 46.60 4.35
CA LYS A 404 -7.14 47.46 5.45
C LYS A 404 -8.44 46.93 6.08
N GLU A 405 -9.26 46.33 5.25
CA GLU A 405 -10.50 45.64 5.62
C GLU A 405 -10.63 44.46 4.66
N VAL A 406 -10.81 43.27 5.21
CA VAL A 406 -11.07 42.05 4.43
C VAL A 406 -12.53 41.71 4.70
N SER A 407 -13.34 41.69 3.64
CA SER A 407 -14.80 41.45 3.66
C SER A 407 -15.21 40.52 4.80
N ALA A 408 -15.85 41.06 5.83
CA ALA A 408 -16.56 40.26 6.82
C ALA A 408 -17.85 39.77 6.17
N ALA A 409 -18.07 38.45 6.10
CA ALA A 409 -19.40 37.96 5.86
C ALA A 409 -20.17 38.17 7.18
N LYS A 410 -20.72 39.37 7.39
CA LYS A 410 -21.75 39.55 8.42
C LYS A 410 -22.97 38.77 7.97
N THR A 411 -23.08 37.56 8.48
CA THR A 411 -24.23 36.71 8.20
C THR A 411 -25.37 37.14 9.11
N ASP A 412 -26.41 37.76 8.56
CA ASP A 412 -27.65 38.05 9.29
C ASP A 412 -28.34 36.72 9.63
N ASN A 413 -28.48 36.39 10.92
CA ASN A 413 -29.09 35.13 11.36
C ASN A 413 -30.52 34.95 10.82
N ASN A 414 -31.29 36.03 10.67
CA ASN A 414 -32.65 35.94 10.11
C ASN A 414 -32.61 35.55 8.62
N LEU A 415 -31.61 36.05 7.90
CA LEU A 415 -31.36 35.69 6.51
C LEU A 415 -30.88 34.23 6.39
N VAL A 416 -30.02 33.76 7.30
CA VAL A 416 -29.58 32.35 7.36
C VAL A 416 -30.77 31.42 7.55
N ASP A 417 -31.64 31.69 8.52
CA ASP A 417 -32.80 30.85 8.82
C ASP A 417 -33.77 30.82 7.64
N SER A 418 -34.00 31.98 7.02
CA SER A 418 -34.83 32.11 5.80
C SER A 418 -34.27 31.32 4.62
N LEU A 419 -32.96 31.44 4.35
CA LEU A 419 -32.29 30.72 3.27
C LEU A 419 -32.24 29.22 3.56
N THR A 420 -32.00 28.80 4.79
CA THR A 420 -32.00 27.39 5.21
C THR A 420 -33.37 26.76 4.98
N THR A 421 -34.45 27.42 5.42
CA THR A 421 -35.83 26.98 5.18
C THR A 421 -36.14 26.90 3.67
N THR A 422 -35.65 27.87 2.90
CA THR A 422 -35.80 27.87 1.43
C THR A 422 -35.07 26.68 0.82
N ILE A 423 -33.84 26.40 1.24
CA ILE A 423 -33.01 25.28 0.76
C ILE A 423 -33.63 23.93 1.10
N GLU A 424 -34.16 23.76 2.32
CA GLU A 424 -34.81 22.52 2.76
C GLU A 424 -36.11 22.21 1.99
N SER A 425 -36.76 23.24 1.45
CA SER A 425 -37.99 23.12 0.66
C SER A 425 -37.75 23.15 -0.86
N LEU A 426 -36.49 23.15 -1.31
CA LEU A 426 -36.18 23.07 -2.74
C LEU A 426 -36.65 21.73 -3.31
N PRO A 427 -37.27 21.74 -4.50
CA PRO A 427 -37.55 20.51 -5.23
C PRO A 427 -36.25 19.93 -5.81
N ASP A 428 -36.33 18.73 -6.38
CA ASP A 428 -35.23 18.13 -7.15
C ASP A 428 -34.72 19.12 -8.21
N LEU A 429 -33.43 19.04 -8.55
CA LEU A 429 -32.80 19.95 -9.52
C LEU A 429 -33.56 20.04 -10.86
N LYS A 430 -34.18 18.94 -11.30
CA LYS A 430 -35.00 18.84 -12.53
C LYS A 430 -36.30 19.66 -12.47
N ASP A 431 -36.80 19.96 -11.27
CA ASP A 431 -38.08 20.61 -10.99
C ASP A 431 -37.91 22.04 -10.44
N ILE A 432 -36.67 22.52 -10.31
CA ILE A 432 -36.38 23.89 -9.87
C ILE A 432 -36.87 24.90 -10.90
N ARG A 433 -37.69 25.85 -10.45
CA ARG A 433 -38.17 26.97 -11.26
C ARG A 433 -37.28 28.22 -11.12
N PRO A 434 -37.20 29.09 -12.14
CA PRO A 434 -36.40 30.33 -12.08
C PRO A 434 -36.71 31.21 -10.86
N GLU A 435 -37.97 31.30 -10.44
CA GLU A 435 -38.38 32.08 -9.27
C GLU A 435 -37.80 31.55 -7.94
N GLN A 436 -37.56 30.24 -7.85
CA GLN A 436 -36.95 29.60 -6.68
C GLN A 436 -35.42 29.81 -6.68
N LEU A 437 -34.81 29.81 -7.87
CA LEU A 437 -33.40 30.13 -8.04
C LEU A 437 -33.12 31.61 -7.70
N ALA A 438 -33.99 32.52 -8.15
CA ALA A 438 -33.87 33.95 -7.89
C ALA A 438 -33.82 34.29 -6.38
N LYS A 439 -34.51 33.51 -5.53
CA LYS A 439 -34.46 33.66 -4.05
C LYS A 439 -33.09 33.30 -3.45
N LEU A 440 -32.29 32.49 -4.13
CA LEU A 440 -30.96 32.09 -3.70
C LEU A 440 -29.87 33.01 -4.28
N GLU A 441 -30.13 33.60 -5.46
CA GLU A 441 -29.23 34.52 -6.15
C GLU A 441 -28.98 35.82 -5.40
N THR A 442 -29.98 36.31 -4.65
CA THR A 442 -29.88 37.55 -3.87
C THR A 442 -28.69 37.55 -2.91
N GLU A 443 -28.31 36.36 -2.40
CA GLU A 443 -27.18 36.16 -1.49
C GLU A 443 -26.36 34.93 -1.92
N ALA A 444 -25.98 34.91 -3.20
CA ALA A 444 -25.41 33.73 -3.88
C ALA A 444 -24.25 33.05 -3.13
N THR A 445 -23.41 33.82 -2.43
CA THR A 445 -22.28 33.26 -1.66
C THR A 445 -22.77 32.50 -0.42
N LEU A 446 -23.68 33.09 0.36
CA LEU A 446 -24.26 32.46 1.56
C LEU A 446 -25.15 31.27 1.18
N SER A 447 -26.00 31.43 0.17
CA SER A 447 -26.83 30.35 -0.38
C SER A 447 -25.97 29.16 -0.83
N SER A 448 -24.84 29.41 -1.51
CA SER A 448 -23.91 28.36 -1.92
C SER A 448 -23.23 27.66 -0.73
N GLU A 449 -22.99 28.37 0.37
CA GLU A 449 -22.42 27.78 1.58
C GLU A 449 -23.44 26.87 2.29
N LEU A 450 -24.66 27.36 2.49
CA LEU A 450 -25.75 26.61 3.10
C LEU A 450 -26.16 25.38 2.28
N LEU A 451 -26.18 25.48 0.94
CA LEU A 451 -26.39 24.33 0.05
C LEU A 451 -25.29 23.26 0.24
N ARG A 452 -24.04 23.68 0.38
CA ARG A 452 -22.94 22.74 0.65
C ARG A 452 -23.04 22.14 2.04
N GLN A 453 -23.51 22.88 3.05
CA GLN A 453 -23.77 22.36 4.39
C GLN A 453 -24.87 21.31 4.34
N ARG A 454 -25.99 21.59 3.69
CA ARG A 454 -27.08 20.64 3.52
C ARG A 454 -26.64 19.38 2.78
N ALA A 455 -25.81 19.52 1.74
CA ALA A 455 -25.22 18.38 1.05
C ALA A 455 -24.38 17.51 2.01
N ARG A 456 -23.57 18.11 2.89
CA ARG A 456 -22.79 17.37 3.90
C ARG A 456 -23.69 16.66 4.92
N GLU A 457 -24.74 17.29 5.41
CA GLU A 457 -25.70 16.65 6.32
C GLU A 457 -26.37 15.44 5.67
N LEU A 458 -26.75 15.57 4.39
CA LEU A 458 -27.31 14.48 3.61
C LEU A 458 -26.27 13.37 3.37
N ASP A 459 -25.00 13.71 3.13
CA ASP A 459 -23.90 12.74 2.97
C ASP A 459 -23.57 12.02 4.29
N GLU A 460 -23.56 12.73 5.42
CA GLU A 460 -23.43 12.14 6.77
C GLU A 460 -24.59 11.18 7.02
N ARG A 461 -25.82 11.61 6.74
CA ARG A 461 -27.02 10.78 6.90
C ARG A 461 -27.00 9.58 5.97
N ALA A 462 -26.56 9.75 4.73
CA ALA A 462 -26.38 8.65 3.78
C ALA A 462 -25.31 7.67 4.27
N THR A 463 -24.22 8.16 4.87
CA THR A 463 -23.16 7.34 5.47
C THR A 463 -23.69 6.53 6.65
N GLU A 464 -24.46 7.14 7.54
CA GLU A 464 -25.15 6.43 8.64
C GLU A 464 -26.09 5.35 8.09
N LEU A 465 -26.90 5.67 7.07
CA LEU A 465 -27.80 4.72 6.43
C LEU A 465 -27.06 3.56 5.77
N ARG A 466 -25.92 3.82 5.11
CA ARG A 466 -25.06 2.76 4.53
C ARG A 466 -24.47 1.87 5.62
N ARG A 467 -23.98 2.43 6.73
CA ARG A 467 -23.50 1.65 7.89
C ARG A 467 -24.62 0.79 8.48
N LEU A 468 -25.82 1.36 8.64
CA LEU A 468 -26.99 0.62 9.12
C LEU A 468 -27.41 -0.49 8.15
N ALA A 469 -27.38 -0.24 6.84
CA ALA A 469 -27.62 -1.27 5.83
C ALA A 469 -26.59 -2.41 5.93
N GLY A 470 -25.32 -2.07 6.17
CA GLY A 470 -24.27 -3.03 6.49
C GLY A 470 -24.56 -3.85 7.76
N ASP A 471 -25.02 -3.22 8.83
CA ASP A 471 -25.41 -3.90 10.07
C ASP A 471 -26.58 -4.87 9.86
N VAL A 472 -27.61 -4.43 9.13
CA VAL A 472 -28.78 -5.26 8.78
C VAL A 472 -28.35 -6.47 7.96
N ARG A 473 -27.46 -6.27 6.98
CA ARG A 473 -26.90 -7.36 6.18
C ARG A 473 -26.12 -8.33 7.03
N ALA A 474 -25.17 -7.84 7.84
CA ALA A 474 -24.37 -8.68 8.71
C ALA A 474 -25.24 -9.48 9.67
N ALA A 475 -26.29 -8.88 10.24
CA ALA A 475 -27.27 -9.58 11.07
C ALA A 475 -28.03 -10.67 10.30
N SER A 476 -28.51 -10.38 9.08
CA SER A 476 -29.18 -11.36 8.21
C SER A 476 -28.27 -12.54 7.85
N VAL A 477 -27.01 -12.26 7.48
CA VAL A 477 -26.01 -13.28 7.17
C VAL A 477 -25.70 -14.11 8.42
N CYS A 478 -25.50 -13.49 9.58
CA CYS A 478 -25.27 -14.20 10.83
C CYS A 478 -26.48 -15.07 11.23
N GLN A 479 -27.72 -14.62 11.00
CA GLN A 479 -28.90 -15.44 11.25
C GLN A 479 -28.93 -16.67 10.33
N ARG A 480 -28.53 -16.53 9.06
CA ARG A 480 -28.41 -17.65 8.11
C ARG A 480 -27.28 -18.60 8.51
N LEU A 481 -26.12 -18.07 8.92
CA LEU A 481 -24.99 -18.83 9.45
C LEU A 481 -25.39 -19.63 10.70
N ALA A 482 -26.08 -19.00 11.65
CA ALA A 482 -26.51 -19.65 12.88
C ALA A 482 -27.36 -20.90 12.60
N LYS A 483 -28.29 -20.82 11.64
CA LYS A 483 -29.16 -21.96 11.25
C LYS A 483 -28.39 -23.19 10.78
N ILE A 484 -27.18 -23.02 10.24
CA ILE A 484 -26.42 -24.10 9.60
C ILE A 484 -25.08 -24.39 10.27
N ALA A 485 -24.61 -23.56 11.20
CA ALA A 485 -23.26 -23.67 11.77
C ALA A 485 -23.14 -23.29 13.26
N ALA A 486 -24.22 -22.84 13.92
CA ALA A 486 -24.20 -22.53 15.36
C ALA A 486 -23.83 -23.75 16.23
N PRO A 487 -23.41 -23.57 17.49
CA PRO A 487 -23.02 -24.65 18.41
C PRO A 487 -23.97 -25.84 18.47
N GLU A 488 -25.28 -25.58 18.46
CA GLU A 488 -26.36 -26.56 18.51
C GLU A 488 -26.52 -27.39 17.22
N VAL A 489 -25.96 -26.93 16.10
CA VAL A 489 -26.01 -27.63 14.82
C VAL A 489 -24.97 -28.76 14.82
N LYS A 490 -25.45 -30.01 14.72
CA LYS A 490 -24.59 -31.21 14.71
C LYS A 490 -23.85 -31.42 13.40
N GLN A 491 -24.50 -31.16 12.27
CA GLN A 491 -23.94 -31.33 10.94
C GLN A 491 -23.92 -29.99 10.23
N VAL A 492 -22.72 -29.44 10.07
CA VAL A 492 -22.51 -28.11 9.49
C VAL A 492 -22.47 -28.23 7.97
N ASP A 493 -23.25 -27.41 7.28
CA ASP A 493 -23.08 -27.20 5.83
C ASP A 493 -21.90 -26.25 5.61
N LEU A 494 -20.70 -26.81 5.59
CA LEU A 494 -19.45 -26.06 5.53
C LEU A 494 -19.35 -25.19 4.27
N LEU A 495 -19.75 -25.71 3.09
CA LEU A 495 -19.75 -24.96 1.84
C LEU A 495 -20.66 -23.73 1.92
N ARG A 496 -21.93 -23.92 2.29
CA ARG A 496 -22.86 -22.80 2.37
C ARG A 496 -22.45 -21.80 3.44
N ALA A 497 -21.95 -22.27 4.58
CA ALA A 497 -21.47 -21.38 5.64
C ALA A 497 -20.27 -20.55 5.19
N ALA A 498 -19.30 -21.14 4.49
CA ALA A 498 -18.16 -20.41 3.97
C ALA A 498 -18.53 -19.40 2.87
N LEU A 499 -19.49 -19.72 2.00
CA LEU A 499 -20.03 -18.78 1.01
C LEU A 499 -20.83 -17.65 1.68
N LEU A 500 -21.57 -17.94 2.75
CA LEU A 500 -22.26 -16.91 3.54
C LEU A 500 -21.28 -15.93 4.19
N ILE A 501 -20.10 -16.39 4.65
CA ILE A 501 -19.07 -15.49 5.19
C ILE A 501 -18.66 -14.43 4.16
N ALA A 502 -18.49 -14.81 2.88
CA ALA A 502 -18.17 -13.85 1.83
C ALA A 502 -19.27 -12.79 1.62
N THR A 503 -20.54 -13.16 1.86
CA THR A 503 -21.68 -12.23 1.74
C THR A 503 -21.74 -11.17 2.85
N LEU A 504 -20.84 -11.21 3.83
CA LEU A 504 -20.66 -10.12 4.79
C LEU A 504 -20.15 -8.85 4.08
N ASP A 505 -19.31 -9.00 3.07
CA ASP A 505 -18.67 -7.88 2.37
C ASP A 505 -19.11 -7.74 0.90
N GLU A 506 -19.52 -8.84 0.27
CA GLU A 506 -19.93 -8.86 -1.14
C GLU A 506 -21.45 -9.08 -1.30
N GLU A 507 -22.14 -8.11 -1.87
CA GLU A 507 -23.62 -8.04 -1.87
C GLU A 507 -24.27 -8.96 -2.91
N ASP A 508 -23.58 -9.20 -4.03
CA ASP A 508 -24.17 -9.82 -5.22
C ASP A 508 -23.82 -11.31 -5.37
N ILE A 509 -23.45 -11.99 -4.28
CA ILE A 509 -23.11 -13.42 -4.30
C ILE A 509 -24.38 -14.29 -4.29
N GLU A 510 -24.61 -15.04 -5.38
CA GLU A 510 -25.60 -16.11 -5.40
C GLU A 510 -24.99 -17.42 -4.85
N VAL A 511 -25.16 -17.67 -3.54
CA VAL A 511 -24.61 -18.87 -2.85
C VAL A 511 -24.92 -20.17 -3.59
N GLU A 512 -26.16 -20.36 -4.08
CA GLU A 512 -26.54 -21.60 -4.75
C GLU A 512 -25.88 -21.77 -6.13
N ALA A 513 -25.41 -20.70 -6.78
CA ALA A 513 -24.65 -20.83 -8.02
C ALA A 513 -23.30 -21.52 -7.78
N TYR A 514 -22.59 -21.14 -6.71
CA TYR A 514 -21.32 -21.76 -6.32
C TYR A 514 -21.50 -23.20 -5.80
N VAL A 515 -22.61 -23.48 -5.11
CA VAL A 515 -22.96 -24.87 -4.74
C VAL A 515 -23.13 -25.72 -6.01
N ARG A 516 -23.92 -25.25 -6.99
CA ARG A 516 -24.09 -25.94 -8.28
C ARG A 516 -22.78 -26.07 -9.05
N GLN A 517 -21.88 -25.09 -8.96
CA GLN A 517 -20.56 -25.17 -9.57
C GLN A 517 -19.77 -26.35 -9.00
N LEU A 518 -19.74 -26.52 -7.67
CA LEU A 518 -19.01 -27.63 -7.07
C LEU A 518 -19.67 -29.00 -7.34
N ASP A 519 -21.00 -29.05 -7.42
CA ASP A 519 -21.74 -30.26 -7.83
C ASP A 519 -21.41 -30.66 -9.27
N ARG A 520 -21.23 -29.69 -10.18
CA ARG A 520 -20.77 -29.93 -11.56
C ARG A 520 -19.35 -30.50 -11.59
N LEU A 521 -18.42 -29.93 -10.82
CA LEU A 521 -17.06 -30.46 -10.71
C LEU A 521 -17.05 -31.90 -10.19
N ALA A 522 -17.85 -32.20 -9.16
CA ALA A 522 -17.98 -33.58 -8.66
C ALA A 522 -18.54 -34.53 -9.73
N SER A 523 -19.53 -34.07 -10.50
CA SER A 523 -20.13 -34.86 -11.58
C SER A 523 -19.16 -35.12 -12.74
N GLU A 524 -18.28 -34.16 -13.03
CA GLU A 524 -17.21 -34.30 -14.01
C GLU A 524 -16.19 -35.37 -13.60
N VAL A 525 -15.72 -35.33 -12.35
CA VAL A 525 -14.84 -36.37 -11.78
C VAL A 525 -15.50 -37.74 -11.85
N LYS A 526 -16.77 -37.86 -11.42
CA LYS A 526 -17.53 -39.12 -11.49
C LYS A 526 -17.63 -39.65 -12.92
N SER A 527 -17.90 -38.77 -13.88
CA SER A 527 -18.04 -39.13 -15.29
C SER A 527 -16.72 -39.59 -15.90
N SER A 528 -15.62 -38.92 -15.54
CA SER A 528 -14.27 -39.30 -15.96
C SER A 528 -13.90 -40.70 -15.45
N LEU A 529 -14.09 -40.92 -14.14
CA LEU A 529 -13.79 -42.21 -13.49
C LEU A 529 -14.64 -43.36 -14.04
N ALA A 530 -15.94 -43.12 -14.30
CA ALA A 530 -16.83 -44.12 -14.88
C ALA A 530 -16.37 -44.58 -16.28
N LYS A 531 -15.89 -43.65 -17.11
CA LYS A 531 -15.35 -43.96 -18.45
C LYS A 531 -14.08 -44.82 -18.36
N GLU A 532 -13.20 -44.52 -17.41
CA GLU A 532 -11.94 -45.22 -17.23
C GLU A 532 -12.12 -46.63 -16.63
N HIS A 533 -13.03 -46.78 -15.66
CA HIS A 533 -13.15 -48.00 -14.85
C HIS A 533 -14.21 -48.99 -15.35
N LYS A 534 -15.06 -48.64 -16.33
CA LYS A 534 -16.02 -49.53 -17.03
C LYS A 534 -16.71 -50.54 -16.08
N ASP A 535 -17.45 -50.00 -15.11
CA ASP A 535 -18.23 -50.72 -14.08
C ASP A 535 -17.45 -51.44 -12.96
N LYS A 536 -16.11 -51.27 -12.90
CA LYS A 536 -15.31 -51.75 -11.75
C LYS A 536 -15.45 -50.85 -10.52
N PRO A 537 -15.31 -51.38 -9.30
CA PRO A 537 -15.21 -50.56 -8.08
C PRO A 537 -14.05 -49.57 -8.20
N ILE A 538 -14.33 -48.29 -7.95
CA ILE A 538 -13.35 -47.20 -8.00
C ILE A 538 -12.78 -47.00 -6.59
N SER A 539 -11.46 -47.11 -6.44
CA SER A 539 -10.79 -46.91 -5.14
C SER A 539 -10.75 -45.43 -4.75
N ASP A 540 -10.62 -45.15 -3.45
CA ASP A 540 -10.40 -43.80 -2.94
C ASP A 540 -9.15 -43.16 -3.56
N ALA A 541 -8.09 -43.94 -3.76
CA ALA A 541 -6.88 -43.47 -4.42
C ALA A 541 -7.14 -43.00 -5.87
N ALA A 542 -7.96 -43.73 -6.63
CA ALA A 542 -8.35 -43.32 -7.98
C ALA A 542 -9.22 -42.05 -7.95
N LYS A 543 -10.15 -41.95 -6.99
CA LYS A 543 -10.99 -40.75 -6.82
C LYS A 543 -10.16 -39.52 -6.45
N LEU A 544 -9.24 -39.64 -5.49
CA LEU A 544 -8.33 -38.57 -5.07
C LEU A 544 -7.40 -38.15 -6.20
N ALA A 545 -6.86 -39.11 -6.97
CA ALA A 545 -6.03 -38.81 -8.13
C ALA A 545 -6.80 -38.05 -9.22
N ALA A 546 -8.02 -38.48 -9.54
CA ALA A 546 -8.86 -37.78 -10.50
C ALA A 546 -9.29 -36.39 -10.01
N MET A 547 -9.50 -36.24 -8.70
CA MET A 547 -9.82 -34.96 -8.08
C MET A 547 -8.64 -33.99 -8.10
N ASN A 548 -7.43 -34.45 -7.75
CA ASN A 548 -6.19 -33.68 -7.85
C ASN A 548 -5.95 -33.24 -9.30
N LYS A 549 -6.10 -34.17 -10.25
CA LYS A 549 -5.96 -33.88 -11.67
C LYS A 549 -6.94 -32.79 -12.13
N LEU A 550 -8.22 -32.91 -11.78
CA LEU A 550 -9.21 -31.90 -12.15
C LEU A 550 -8.88 -30.54 -11.52
N LEU A 551 -8.67 -30.48 -10.20
CA LEU A 551 -8.47 -29.21 -9.50
C LEU A 551 -7.15 -28.53 -9.89
N PHE A 552 -6.03 -29.26 -9.87
CA PHE A 552 -4.70 -28.66 -9.99
C PHE A 552 -4.18 -28.68 -11.42
N ASP A 553 -4.36 -29.78 -12.16
CA ASP A 553 -3.80 -29.91 -13.50
C ASP A 553 -4.70 -29.29 -14.57
N GLU A 554 -6.02 -29.49 -14.47
CA GLU A 554 -6.98 -29.07 -15.50
C GLU A 554 -7.58 -27.68 -15.22
N LEU A 555 -7.95 -27.41 -13.96
CA LEU A 555 -8.53 -26.12 -13.57
C LEU A 555 -7.48 -25.14 -13.04
N GLY A 556 -6.29 -25.59 -12.61
CA GLY A 556 -5.22 -24.69 -12.20
C GLY A 556 -5.44 -24.02 -10.84
N PHE A 557 -6.13 -24.69 -9.91
CA PHE A 557 -6.18 -24.20 -8.52
C PHE A 557 -4.77 -24.14 -7.92
N HIS A 558 -4.43 -23.09 -7.20
CA HIS A 558 -3.11 -22.97 -6.55
C HIS A 558 -3.11 -22.09 -5.29
N GLY A 559 -2.08 -22.27 -4.47
CA GLY A 559 -1.83 -21.45 -3.30
C GLY A 559 -1.42 -20.01 -3.65
N SER A 560 -1.92 -19.03 -2.89
CA SER A 560 -1.50 -17.63 -3.04
C SER A 560 -0.08 -17.39 -2.52
N ARG A 561 0.79 -16.82 -3.38
CA ARG A 561 2.21 -16.67 -3.09
C ARG A 561 2.78 -15.25 -3.12
N SER A 562 2.19 -14.31 -3.82
CA SER A 562 2.66 -12.91 -3.93
C SER A 562 1.75 -11.91 -3.20
N ASP A 563 0.53 -12.31 -2.88
CA ASP A 563 -0.47 -11.45 -2.25
C ASP A 563 -1.21 -12.18 -1.11
N TYR A 564 -0.44 -12.91 -0.29
CA TYR A 564 -0.95 -13.80 0.76
C TYR A 564 -1.91 -13.09 1.73
N TYR A 565 -1.68 -11.80 2.03
CA TYR A 565 -2.47 -11.02 2.98
C TYR A 565 -3.70 -10.33 2.37
N ASN A 566 -4.09 -10.67 1.14
CA ASN A 566 -5.33 -10.19 0.54
C ASN A 566 -6.56 -10.93 1.09
N ALA A 567 -7.60 -10.18 1.44
CA ALA A 567 -8.86 -10.73 1.95
C ALA A 567 -9.56 -11.66 0.94
N ALA A 568 -9.39 -11.42 -0.36
CA ALA A 568 -9.96 -12.26 -1.41
C ALA A 568 -9.59 -13.74 -1.25
N ASN A 569 -8.35 -14.04 -0.83
CA ASN A 569 -7.86 -15.40 -0.65
C ASN A 569 -8.55 -16.15 0.51
N SER A 570 -9.31 -15.44 1.35
CA SER A 570 -10.12 -15.99 2.45
C SER A 570 -11.61 -16.15 2.09
N TYR A 571 -12.09 -15.58 0.98
CA TYR A 571 -13.49 -15.70 0.56
C TYR A 571 -13.67 -16.87 -0.40
N LEU A 572 -14.54 -17.83 -0.05
CA LEU A 572 -14.67 -19.06 -0.84
C LEU A 572 -15.17 -18.84 -2.28
N ASN A 573 -16.01 -17.84 -2.51
CA ASN A 573 -16.46 -17.50 -3.87
C ASN A 573 -15.29 -17.03 -4.75
N ARG A 574 -14.42 -16.16 -4.20
CA ARG A 574 -13.20 -15.69 -4.88
C ARG A 574 -12.23 -16.83 -5.14
N VAL A 575 -12.04 -17.73 -4.16
CA VAL A 575 -11.20 -18.91 -4.37
C VAL A 575 -11.75 -19.82 -5.49
N LEU A 576 -13.07 -19.95 -5.63
CA LEU A 576 -13.67 -20.74 -6.72
C LEU A 576 -13.59 -20.04 -8.09
N ASP A 577 -13.61 -18.71 -8.12
CA ASP A 577 -13.56 -17.90 -9.33
C ASP A 577 -12.11 -17.70 -9.83
N ASP A 578 -11.25 -17.22 -8.93
CA ASP A 578 -9.85 -16.89 -9.18
C ASP A 578 -8.97 -18.14 -9.19
N ARG A 579 -9.45 -19.23 -8.57
CA ARG A 579 -8.72 -20.50 -8.40
C ARG A 579 -7.45 -20.34 -7.56
N GLU A 580 -7.33 -19.24 -6.82
CA GLU A 580 -6.23 -18.93 -5.93
C GLU A 580 -6.75 -18.84 -4.49
N GLY A 581 -6.04 -19.40 -3.52
CA GLY A 581 -6.48 -19.36 -2.13
C GLY A 581 -5.40 -19.61 -1.09
N LEU A 582 -5.80 -19.48 0.17
CA LEU A 582 -4.99 -19.85 1.33
C LEU A 582 -5.06 -21.37 1.59
N PRO A 583 -4.12 -21.93 2.38
CA PRO A 583 -4.14 -23.36 2.71
C PRO A 583 -5.50 -23.85 3.22
N ILE A 584 -6.16 -23.05 4.06
CA ILE A 584 -7.47 -23.39 4.65
C ILE A 584 -8.61 -23.33 3.63
N THR A 585 -8.63 -22.36 2.73
CA THR A 585 -9.73 -22.16 1.78
C THR A 585 -9.66 -23.13 0.61
N LEU A 586 -8.45 -23.43 0.11
CA LEU A 586 -8.25 -24.51 -0.86
C LEU A 586 -8.62 -25.88 -0.26
N SER A 587 -8.19 -26.14 0.98
CA SER A 587 -8.55 -27.36 1.70
C SER A 587 -10.06 -27.51 1.87
N LEU A 588 -10.79 -26.40 2.05
CA LEU A 588 -12.25 -26.43 2.13
C LEU A 588 -12.87 -26.90 0.80
N VAL A 589 -12.45 -26.34 -0.35
CA VAL A 589 -12.90 -26.80 -1.68
C VAL A 589 -12.65 -28.31 -1.84
N TYR A 590 -11.47 -28.76 -1.43
CA TYR A 590 -11.06 -30.16 -1.49
C TYR A 590 -11.94 -31.07 -0.62
N LEU A 591 -12.19 -30.69 0.63
CA LEU A 591 -13.07 -31.42 1.57
C LEU A 591 -14.50 -31.56 0.99
N GLU A 592 -15.02 -30.48 0.43
CA GLU A 592 -16.37 -30.43 -0.12
C GLU A 592 -16.52 -31.28 -1.39
N LEU A 593 -15.47 -31.36 -2.22
CA LEU A 593 -15.45 -32.20 -3.41
C LEU A 593 -15.26 -33.68 -3.03
N ALA A 594 -14.35 -33.98 -2.10
CA ALA A 594 -14.13 -35.34 -1.57
C ALA A 594 -15.41 -35.94 -1.00
N ARG A 595 -16.18 -35.16 -0.23
CA ARG A 595 -17.46 -35.59 0.33
C ARG A 595 -18.47 -35.96 -0.76
N ARG A 596 -18.55 -35.20 -1.85
CA ARG A 596 -19.44 -35.50 -2.99
C ARG A 596 -19.02 -36.74 -3.77
N LEU A 597 -17.77 -37.16 -3.64
CA LEU A 597 -17.20 -38.36 -4.24
C LEU A 597 -17.23 -39.56 -3.27
N ASP A 598 -17.84 -39.41 -2.10
CA ASP A 598 -17.88 -40.43 -1.05
C ASP A 598 -16.47 -40.88 -0.62
N VAL A 599 -15.55 -39.92 -0.47
CA VAL A 599 -14.19 -40.13 0.06
C VAL A 599 -14.10 -39.49 1.44
N ASN A 600 -13.68 -40.26 2.45
CA ASN A 600 -13.57 -39.77 3.82
C ASN A 600 -12.28 -38.93 3.99
N VAL A 601 -12.43 -37.62 3.96
CA VAL A 601 -11.35 -36.65 4.13
C VAL A 601 -11.72 -35.66 5.23
N VAL A 602 -10.78 -35.39 6.14
CA VAL A 602 -10.97 -34.50 7.29
C VAL A 602 -9.93 -33.37 7.30
N GLY A 603 -10.27 -32.21 7.86
CA GLY A 603 -9.32 -31.08 7.97
C GLY A 603 -8.35 -31.27 9.14
N VAL A 604 -7.09 -30.85 8.96
CA VAL A 604 -6.04 -30.89 9.99
C VAL A 604 -5.35 -29.52 10.06
N GLY A 605 -5.37 -28.93 11.24
CA GLY A 605 -4.94 -27.55 11.46
C GLY A 605 -3.54 -27.45 12.03
N LEU A 606 -2.53 -27.55 11.16
CA LEU A 606 -1.12 -27.37 11.51
C LEU A 606 -0.83 -25.90 11.94
N PRO A 607 0.13 -25.64 12.84
CA PRO A 607 0.59 -24.28 13.10
C PRO A 607 1.17 -23.65 11.83
N GLY A 608 0.70 -22.44 11.50
CA GLY A 608 1.14 -21.70 10.31
C GLY A 608 0.63 -22.23 8.95
N HIS A 609 -0.07 -23.37 8.91
CA HIS A 609 -0.56 -23.99 7.67
C HIS A 609 -1.90 -24.72 7.86
N PHE A 610 -2.48 -25.28 6.80
CA PHE A 610 -3.66 -26.14 6.90
C PHE A 610 -3.61 -27.22 5.83
N VAL A 611 -3.89 -28.46 6.23
CA VAL A 611 -3.86 -29.64 5.34
C VAL A 611 -5.12 -30.47 5.53
N VAL A 612 -5.30 -31.49 4.71
CA VAL A 612 -6.36 -32.48 4.91
C VAL A 612 -5.77 -33.86 5.17
N ARG A 613 -6.57 -34.77 5.72
CA ARG A 613 -6.20 -36.17 5.95
C ARG A 613 -7.25 -37.08 5.33
N HIS A 614 -6.83 -37.97 4.44
CA HIS A 614 -7.66 -39.08 3.97
C HIS A 614 -7.66 -40.19 5.01
N GLU A 615 -8.85 -40.67 5.37
CA GLU A 615 -9.08 -41.71 6.37
C GLU A 615 -9.85 -42.88 5.73
N PRO A 616 -9.16 -43.81 5.04
CA PRO A 616 -9.83 -44.90 4.35
C PRO A 616 -10.48 -45.88 5.33
N ALA A 617 -11.50 -46.60 4.88
CA ALA A 617 -12.13 -47.67 5.67
C ALA A 617 -11.16 -48.83 6.00
N LYS A 618 -10.12 -49.00 5.18
CA LYS A 618 -9.04 -49.98 5.37
C LYS A 618 -7.71 -49.37 4.91
N GLY A 619 -6.68 -49.48 5.74
CA GLY A 619 -5.34 -48.92 5.47
C GLY A 619 -5.01 -47.77 6.41
N ASP A 620 -3.82 -47.19 6.22
CA ASP A 620 -3.32 -46.09 7.04
C ASP A 620 -3.86 -44.74 6.54
N ALA A 621 -4.03 -43.80 7.47
CA ALA A 621 -4.45 -42.45 7.15
C ALA A 621 -3.30 -41.65 6.50
N GLN A 622 -3.63 -40.80 5.53
CA GLN A 622 -2.65 -40.08 4.71
C GLN A 622 -2.90 -38.58 4.77
N LEU A 623 -1.90 -37.79 5.19
CA LEU A 623 -1.95 -36.32 5.10
C LEU A 623 -1.78 -35.87 3.65
N ILE A 624 -2.46 -34.81 3.26
CA ILE A 624 -2.49 -34.26 1.90
C ILE A 624 -2.40 -32.73 2.00
N ASP A 625 -1.35 -32.15 1.42
CA ASP A 625 -1.20 -30.71 1.28
C ASP A 625 -1.94 -30.21 0.04
N VAL A 626 -3.12 -29.66 0.25
CA VAL A 626 -3.96 -29.09 -0.82
C VAL A 626 -3.34 -27.80 -1.37
N PHE A 627 -2.62 -27.04 -0.55
CA PHE A 627 -1.95 -25.81 -0.98
C PHE A 627 -0.81 -26.08 -1.97
N ASP A 628 -0.19 -27.26 -1.86
CA ASP A 628 0.87 -27.75 -2.76
C ASP A 628 0.35 -28.84 -3.72
N GLY A 629 -0.82 -28.62 -4.31
CA GLY A 629 -1.34 -29.45 -5.41
C GLY A 629 -1.87 -30.83 -4.99
N GLY A 630 -2.29 -30.99 -3.74
CA GLY A 630 -2.79 -32.26 -3.22
C GLY A 630 -1.68 -33.28 -2.99
N LYS A 631 -0.46 -32.83 -2.70
CA LYS A 631 0.71 -33.66 -2.42
C LYS A 631 0.49 -34.50 -1.15
N ALA A 632 0.72 -35.81 -1.22
CA ALA A 632 0.73 -36.65 -0.02
C ALA A 632 1.93 -36.30 0.88
N LEU A 633 1.68 -36.09 2.16
CA LEU A 633 2.70 -35.75 3.16
C LEU A 633 2.97 -36.92 4.12
N SER A 634 4.25 -37.23 4.33
CA SER A 634 4.69 -38.02 5.48
C SER A 634 4.58 -37.22 6.79
N GLN A 635 4.64 -37.89 7.95
CA GLN A 635 4.70 -37.19 9.24
C GLN A 635 5.94 -36.31 9.37
N GLU A 636 7.07 -36.74 8.79
CA GLU A 636 8.32 -35.97 8.79
C GLU A 636 8.18 -34.69 7.95
N GLU A 637 7.60 -34.77 6.75
CA GLU A 637 7.33 -33.59 5.92
C GLU A 637 6.32 -32.64 6.57
N ALA A 638 5.27 -33.15 7.21
CA ALA A 638 4.34 -32.32 7.97
C ALA A 638 5.03 -31.64 9.17
N GLY A 639 5.96 -32.35 9.83
CA GLY A 639 6.82 -31.79 10.88
C GLY A 639 7.71 -30.67 10.38
N GLN A 640 8.35 -30.86 9.22
CA GLN A 640 9.18 -29.85 8.58
C GLN A 640 8.36 -28.60 8.20
N LEU A 641 7.16 -28.80 7.67
CA LEU A 641 6.26 -27.70 7.31
C LEU A 641 5.86 -26.83 8.51
N VAL A 642 5.62 -27.44 9.68
CA VAL A 642 5.34 -26.71 10.92
C VAL A 642 6.59 -25.96 11.40
N GLN A 643 7.74 -26.64 11.36
CA GLN A 643 9.02 -26.07 11.74
C GLN A 643 9.39 -24.85 10.87
N ASP A 644 9.15 -24.92 9.56
CA ASP A 644 9.45 -23.83 8.61
C ASP A 644 8.55 -22.61 8.83
N ASN A 645 7.27 -22.82 9.16
CA ASN A 645 6.31 -21.74 9.33
C ASN A 645 6.34 -21.09 10.72
N THR A 646 6.74 -21.83 11.77
CA THR A 646 6.61 -21.36 13.16
C THR A 646 7.90 -21.34 13.95
N GLY A 647 8.94 -22.07 13.50
CA GLY A 647 10.15 -22.29 14.27
C GLY A 647 10.01 -23.33 15.39
N GLU A 648 8.84 -23.95 15.56
CA GLU A 648 8.56 -24.94 16.61
C GLU A 648 8.30 -26.34 16.02
N PRO A 649 8.60 -27.43 16.75
CA PRO A 649 8.33 -28.79 16.29
C PRO A 649 6.84 -29.12 16.33
N ILE A 650 6.41 -30.00 15.42
CA ILE A 650 5.04 -30.52 15.42
C ILE A 650 4.74 -31.32 16.70
N GLN A 651 3.55 -31.13 17.26
CA GLN A 651 3.05 -31.86 18.42
C GLN A 651 1.86 -32.75 18.03
N PRO A 652 1.59 -33.85 18.77
CA PRO A 652 0.47 -34.75 18.48
C PRO A 652 -0.90 -34.06 18.42
N GLU A 653 -1.11 -33.00 19.20
CA GLU A 653 -2.32 -32.17 19.18
C GLU A 653 -2.54 -31.43 17.85
N HIS A 654 -1.47 -31.10 17.11
CA HIS A 654 -1.55 -30.43 15.81
C HIS A 654 -2.11 -31.35 14.72
N LEU A 655 -2.05 -32.67 14.92
CA LEU A 655 -2.58 -33.68 14.01
C LEU A 655 -4.05 -34.04 14.30
N ARG A 656 -4.69 -33.37 15.27
CA ARG A 656 -6.12 -33.59 15.56
C ARG A 656 -6.99 -33.05 14.45
N THR A 657 -8.07 -33.77 14.20
CA THR A 657 -9.11 -33.34 13.26
C THR A 657 -9.72 -32.03 13.72
N VAL A 658 -9.85 -31.10 12.77
CA VAL A 658 -10.50 -29.81 12.97
C VAL A 658 -11.95 -29.93 12.51
N SER A 659 -12.88 -29.54 13.36
CA SER A 659 -14.31 -29.52 13.02
C SER A 659 -14.63 -28.45 11.98
N GLU A 660 -15.72 -28.62 11.23
CA GLU A 660 -16.19 -27.68 10.22
C GLU A 660 -16.37 -26.27 10.81
N ARG A 661 -16.89 -26.18 12.04
CA ARG A 661 -17.04 -24.90 12.75
C ARG A 661 -15.71 -24.24 13.03
N GLN A 662 -14.69 -25.01 13.44
CA GLN A 662 -13.34 -24.47 13.66
C GLN A 662 -12.68 -24.02 12.35
N ILE A 663 -12.99 -24.65 11.21
CA ILE A 663 -12.55 -24.19 9.88
C ILE A 663 -13.14 -22.80 9.60
N LEU A 664 -14.46 -22.63 9.78
CA LEU A 664 -15.14 -21.35 9.59
C LEU A 664 -14.60 -20.26 10.53
N LEU A 665 -14.34 -20.59 11.80
CA LEU A 665 -13.75 -19.67 12.77
C LEU A 665 -12.34 -19.23 12.36
N ARG A 666 -11.49 -20.16 11.89
CA ARG A 666 -10.15 -19.82 11.37
C ARG A 666 -10.22 -18.93 10.14
N MET A 667 -11.17 -19.17 9.21
CA MET A 667 -11.40 -18.27 8.07
C MET A 667 -11.75 -16.84 8.53
N LEU A 668 -12.68 -16.72 9.49
CA LEU A 668 -13.06 -15.42 10.04
C LEU A 668 -11.92 -14.74 10.81
N GLN A 669 -11.05 -15.51 11.49
CA GLN A 669 -9.86 -14.98 12.15
C GLN A 669 -8.83 -14.44 11.14
N ASN A 670 -8.64 -15.10 9.99
CA ASN A 670 -7.80 -14.58 8.92
C ASN A 670 -8.34 -13.24 8.40
N LEU A 671 -9.65 -13.17 8.11
CA LEU A 671 -10.33 -11.95 7.68
C LEU A 671 -10.23 -10.83 8.73
N LEU A 672 -10.41 -11.17 10.02
CA LEU A 672 -10.26 -10.23 11.13
C LEU A 672 -8.82 -9.67 11.21
N SER A 673 -7.81 -10.53 11.05
CA SER A 673 -6.40 -10.13 11.03
C SER A 673 -6.10 -9.16 9.88
N VAL A 674 -6.58 -9.46 8.67
CA VAL A 674 -6.42 -8.57 7.50
C VAL A 674 -7.11 -7.23 7.75
N ALA A 675 -8.33 -7.22 8.30
CA ALA A 675 -9.05 -5.99 8.62
C ALA A 675 -8.34 -5.17 9.72
N GLN A 676 -7.74 -5.82 10.72
CA GLN A 676 -6.92 -5.16 11.74
C GLN A 676 -5.69 -4.48 11.13
N GLN A 677 -4.96 -5.17 10.24
CA GLN A 677 -3.82 -4.59 9.53
C GLN A 677 -4.21 -3.36 8.70
N LYS A 678 -5.38 -3.42 8.05
CA LYS A 678 -5.95 -2.31 7.27
C LYS A 678 -6.66 -1.25 8.10
N LYS A 679 -6.83 -1.47 9.41
CA LYS A 679 -7.63 -0.63 10.32
C LYS A 679 -9.10 -0.44 9.87
N ASP A 680 -9.66 -1.42 9.16
CA ASP A 680 -11.05 -1.40 8.71
C ASP A 680 -12.00 -1.85 9.83
N ARG A 681 -12.43 -0.89 10.64
CA ARG A 681 -13.29 -1.13 11.81
C ARG A 681 -14.66 -1.71 11.45
N GLU A 682 -15.24 -1.31 10.32
CA GLU A 682 -16.57 -1.78 9.91
C GLU A 682 -16.50 -3.24 9.47
N ALA A 683 -15.45 -3.65 8.75
CA ALA A 683 -15.20 -5.07 8.45
C ALA A 683 -14.94 -5.88 9.73
N MET A 684 -14.13 -5.35 10.66
CA MET A 684 -13.90 -6.00 11.96
C MET A 684 -15.21 -6.27 12.71
N LEU A 685 -16.14 -5.31 12.75
CA LEU A 685 -17.46 -5.49 13.38
C LEU A 685 -18.25 -6.64 12.74
N ARG A 686 -18.27 -6.73 11.40
CA ARG A 686 -18.95 -7.81 10.67
C ARG A 686 -18.36 -9.18 11.01
N TYR A 687 -17.03 -9.32 10.97
CA TYR A 687 -16.36 -10.59 11.28
C TYR A 687 -16.51 -11.00 12.73
N LEU A 688 -16.37 -10.06 13.68
CA LEU A 688 -16.59 -10.35 15.10
C LEU A 688 -18.03 -10.79 15.35
N GLN A 689 -19.01 -10.22 14.64
CA GLN A 689 -20.38 -10.68 14.72
C GLN A 689 -20.57 -12.12 14.22
N ALA A 690 -19.94 -12.48 13.11
CA ALA A 690 -19.95 -13.85 12.60
C ALA A 690 -19.21 -14.82 13.54
N ILE A 691 -18.04 -14.43 14.08
CA ILE A 691 -17.28 -15.24 15.05
C ILE A 691 -18.13 -15.54 16.28
N ILE A 692 -18.73 -14.52 16.89
CA ILE A 692 -19.57 -14.66 18.09
C ILE A 692 -20.84 -15.47 17.80
N THR A 693 -21.31 -15.48 16.55
CA THR A 693 -22.44 -16.32 16.13
C THR A 693 -22.05 -17.80 16.11
N LEU A 694 -20.84 -18.12 15.66
CA LEU A 694 -20.33 -19.50 15.60
C LEU A 694 -19.76 -19.96 16.96
N ASP A 695 -19.18 -19.05 17.73
CA ASP A 695 -18.63 -19.27 19.06
C ASP A 695 -19.18 -18.25 20.07
N PRO A 696 -20.38 -18.51 20.64
CA PRO A 696 -21.01 -17.59 21.58
C PRO A 696 -20.25 -17.43 22.89
N VAL A 697 -19.29 -18.29 23.24
CA VAL A 697 -18.52 -18.20 24.49
C VAL A 697 -17.20 -17.44 24.33
N SER A 698 -16.92 -16.95 23.13
CA SER A 698 -15.73 -16.17 22.76
C SER A 698 -15.71 -14.80 23.47
N ALA A 699 -15.18 -14.78 24.70
CA ALA A 699 -15.12 -13.59 25.55
C ALA A 699 -14.20 -12.50 24.96
N ARG A 700 -13.05 -12.88 24.39
CA ARG A 700 -12.07 -11.94 23.81
C ARG A 700 -12.66 -11.16 22.65
N GLU A 701 -13.28 -11.84 21.69
CA GLU A 701 -13.87 -11.21 20.52
C GLU A 701 -15.12 -10.39 20.88
N ARG A 702 -15.90 -10.81 21.90
CA ARG A 702 -16.98 -9.98 22.49
C ARG A 702 -16.46 -8.68 23.07
N GLY A 703 -15.37 -8.72 23.85
CA GLY A 703 -14.74 -7.52 24.40
C GLY A 703 -14.25 -6.56 23.30
N LEU A 704 -13.57 -7.09 22.28
CA LEU A 704 -13.14 -6.29 21.13
C LEU A 704 -14.33 -5.67 20.37
N ARG A 705 -15.41 -6.44 20.17
CA ARG A 705 -16.63 -5.93 19.52
C ARG A 705 -17.29 -4.83 20.35
N ALA A 706 -17.32 -4.96 21.68
CA ALA A 706 -17.85 -3.94 22.57
C ALA A 706 -17.12 -2.61 22.41
N MET A 707 -15.78 -2.64 22.37
CA MET A 707 -14.95 -1.45 22.14
C MET A 707 -15.24 -0.81 20.78
N LEU A 708 -15.22 -1.59 19.70
CA LEU A 708 -15.48 -1.08 18.34
C LEU A 708 -16.91 -0.54 18.17
N ARG A 709 -17.90 -1.18 18.82
CA ARG A 709 -19.28 -0.70 18.83
C ARG A 709 -19.39 0.62 19.55
N PHE A 710 -18.70 0.78 20.69
CA PHE A 710 -18.66 2.05 21.38
C PHE A 710 -18.03 3.12 20.47
N GLU A 711 -16.81 2.89 19.97
CA GLU A 711 -16.09 3.80 19.07
C GLU A 711 -16.91 4.22 17.84
N SER A 712 -17.69 3.30 17.27
CA SER A 712 -18.50 3.56 16.06
C SER A 712 -19.90 4.14 16.33
N GLY A 713 -20.24 4.48 17.58
CA GLY A 713 -21.54 5.06 17.93
C GLY A 713 -22.64 4.05 18.27
N ARG A 714 -22.38 2.75 18.18
CA ARG A 714 -23.32 1.64 18.47
C ARG A 714 -23.38 1.30 19.96
N LYS A 715 -23.54 2.34 20.79
CA LYS A 715 -23.43 2.29 22.26
C LYS A 715 -24.29 1.21 22.93
N GLN A 716 -25.55 1.05 22.52
CA GLN A 716 -26.42 0.02 23.11
C GLN A 716 -25.93 -1.40 22.80
N GLY A 717 -25.41 -1.63 21.60
CA GLY A 717 -24.79 -2.91 21.24
C GLY A 717 -23.50 -3.18 22.02
N ALA A 718 -22.72 -2.14 22.34
CA ALA A 718 -21.54 -2.26 23.19
C ALA A 718 -21.92 -2.65 24.62
N ILE A 719 -22.94 -1.99 25.20
CA ILE A 719 -23.43 -2.32 26.55
C ILE A 719 -23.94 -3.77 26.61
N ALA A 720 -24.71 -4.20 25.60
CA ALA A 720 -25.19 -5.59 25.52
C ALA A 720 -24.05 -6.62 25.45
N ASP A 721 -22.94 -6.30 24.78
CA ASP A 721 -21.75 -7.16 24.79
C ASP A 721 -21.08 -7.23 26.16
N LEU A 722 -21.13 -6.16 26.96
CA LEU A 722 -20.58 -6.14 28.33
C LEU A 722 -21.52 -6.80 29.35
N ASP A 723 -22.83 -6.65 29.21
CA ASP A 723 -23.83 -7.33 30.04
C ASP A 723 -23.62 -8.87 30.01
N TRP A 724 -23.25 -9.41 28.85
CA TRP A 724 -22.93 -10.82 28.67
C TRP A 724 -21.84 -11.33 29.65
N PHE A 725 -20.84 -10.52 29.98
CA PHE A 725 -19.77 -10.93 30.91
C PHE A 725 -20.26 -11.12 32.34
N PHE A 726 -21.24 -10.33 32.78
CA PHE A 726 -21.82 -10.47 34.13
C PHE A 726 -22.73 -11.70 34.23
N GLU A 727 -23.41 -12.02 33.14
CA GLU A 727 -24.26 -13.21 33.03
C GLU A 727 -23.42 -14.51 33.00
N HIS A 728 -22.32 -14.53 32.24
CA HIS A 728 -21.59 -15.76 31.94
C HIS A 728 -20.31 -15.96 32.75
N LYS A 729 -19.73 -14.89 33.31
CA LYS A 729 -18.52 -14.89 34.17
C LYS A 729 -17.39 -15.76 33.60
N PRO A 730 -16.90 -15.48 32.38
CA PRO A 730 -15.83 -16.26 31.75
C PRO A 730 -14.55 -16.26 32.61
N GLU A 731 -13.87 -17.40 32.64
CA GLU A 731 -12.64 -17.59 33.42
C GLU A 731 -11.52 -16.66 32.93
N GLY A 732 -10.73 -16.10 33.86
CA GLY A 732 -9.60 -15.23 33.55
C GLY A 732 -9.97 -13.78 33.19
N ILE A 733 -11.25 -13.40 33.24
CA ILE A 733 -11.69 -12.02 33.00
C ILE A 733 -11.93 -11.26 34.31
N ASP A 734 -11.36 -10.06 34.42
CA ASP A 734 -11.59 -9.13 35.52
C ASP A 734 -12.96 -8.42 35.35
N LEU A 735 -13.97 -8.88 36.10
CA LEU A 735 -15.32 -8.32 36.06
C LEU A 735 -15.39 -6.89 36.62
N GLU A 736 -14.47 -6.48 37.51
CA GLU A 736 -14.42 -5.10 38.02
C GLU A 736 -13.98 -4.15 36.90
N GLN A 737 -13.03 -4.59 36.06
CA GLN A 737 -12.62 -3.84 34.88
C GLN A 737 -13.76 -3.74 33.85
N ILE A 738 -14.54 -4.81 33.65
CA ILE A 738 -15.72 -4.78 32.77
C ILE A 738 -16.79 -3.82 33.30
N GLU A 739 -17.01 -3.77 34.61
CA GLU A 739 -17.96 -2.84 35.25
C GLU A 739 -17.55 -1.38 35.04
N LYS A 740 -16.27 -1.06 35.26
CA LYS A 740 -15.71 0.28 34.97
C LYS A 740 -15.89 0.65 33.50
N MET A 741 -15.61 -0.28 32.58
CA MET A 741 -15.79 -0.03 31.15
C MET A 741 -17.26 0.16 30.78
N GLN A 742 -18.17 -0.62 31.36
CA GLN A 742 -19.60 -0.46 31.13
C GLN A 742 -20.12 0.87 31.66
N GLN A 743 -19.73 1.27 32.88
CA GLN A 743 -20.06 2.57 33.44
C GLN A 743 -19.53 3.70 32.55
N PHE A 744 -18.28 3.61 32.10
CA PHE A 744 -17.69 4.55 31.16
C PHE A 744 -18.51 4.64 29.87
N PHE A 745 -18.91 3.51 29.27
CA PHE A 745 -19.74 3.52 28.06
C PHE A 745 -21.12 4.12 28.30
N ARG A 746 -21.74 3.93 29.48
CA ARG A 746 -23.04 4.52 29.85
C ARG A 746 -22.95 6.03 30.03
N GLU A 747 -21.90 6.53 30.67
CA GLU A 747 -21.75 7.95 31.02
C GLU A 747 -21.21 8.80 29.87
N ASN A 748 -20.40 8.21 28.99
CA ASN A 748 -19.73 8.95 27.93
C ASN A 748 -20.45 8.80 26.59
N LYS A 749 -20.38 9.86 25.78
CA LYS A 749 -20.67 9.77 24.35
C LYS A 749 -19.40 9.25 23.67
N PRO A 750 -19.52 8.35 22.69
CA PRO A 750 -18.36 8.03 21.87
C PRO A 750 -17.89 9.31 21.20
N GLU A 751 -16.60 9.61 21.30
CA GLU A 751 -16.03 10.75 20.58
C GLU A 751 -16.39 10.59 19.11
N ARG A 752 -16.99 11.63 18.51
CA ARG A 752 -17.41 11.61 17.11
C ARG A 752 -16.14 11.38 16.29
N ILE A 753 -15.91 10.14 15.86
CA ILE A 753 -14.76 9.81 15.01
C ILE A 753 -15.08 10.42 13.65
N VAL A 754 -14.57 11.64 13.44
CA VAL A 754 -14.42 12.22 12.11
C VAL A 754 -13.55 11.21 11.33
N PRO A 755 -13.99 10.80 10.12
CA PRO A 755 -13.46 9.65 9.39
C PRO A 755 -11.95 9.61 9.24
#